data_AF-A0A7X3SMA8-F1
#
_entry.id   AF-A0A7X3SMA8-F1
#
_cell.length_a   1.000
_cell.length_b   1.000
_cell.length_c   1.000
_cell.angle_alpha   90.00
_cell.angle_beta   90.00
_cell.angle_gamma   90.00
#
_symmetry.space_group_name_H-M   'P 1'
#
loop_
_entity.id
_entity.type
_entity.pdbx_description
1 polymer ?
#
loop_
_entity_poly.entity_id
_entity_poly.type
_entity_poly.pdbx_seq_one_letter_code
_entity_poly.pdbx_strand_id
1 'polypeptide(L)'
;MNKTNRSFPAVAYGLFLCHLLAYSLRFIFALYRIDYSLLPCGFVYRFCAMTFPILLWLLSTVSEAFNYHRFKLAAYIATLYYETLIIITVVFQLLSKLFLPSVLAIETDEIFTKGMVLFLARLITELPLLPLFYILMKSFLRPARDAKSRSVILSFKLTYYLQTGKQKRRIQYPLSIARDIRSGKRITISETDRFLHTLVDGTSGTGKTSSTILPAIRDDLDMRCQAEQEQIKAMHKLVQDGLYTYTGSFSYFSLSNFRPAKEAMPDSCTETAATYASPESIRMQYPVCGITVLAPEDSLTDDVCRLCEARGIPYHRIDATHTFEGTLKPNWTGMNPFFISPSLSGNALHQAIVKKAVIFSDVMQVITDLKGKADSYFTGLNRQMLANLAILVMNTVPVLYKRQATPADLQLLINNFDLLPPYVSKLDELDREQKRYSFISQYIREDLLGKGRPKMEDQSRGTRNIINEFLLMPESKDVYCAQASIDFDQILENGEITVCNYDLASGDSNAIAFGLFFLLSFNNAVLSRPGTEKTRIPHFFYVDELPVLIHSSLEKNFSLFRKFRVAMFCAIQTLDQFEKNEITKYLKGVILGCAHIFVFGRSSLSDMEVFSAMAGIHDEVEEQSTVSETALSDDSPSLSYSSRETCTQKNLVEETDIRMKDFQEITLFTTKNGRPLPPLHARVEFLKPEDWSPQKRESFSAEIFRPYTGPASSATPASSLAGNSCAAFSGRELVSEYCCYDFDSSETRRSAAPKMPSPSQTQESRPPVPDGSESLDGLF
;
A
#
# COMPACT_ATOMS: atom_id res chain seq x y z
N MET A 1 -20.37 -12.27 6.27
CA MET A 1 -21.45 -11.29 6.57
C MET A 1 -22.76 -12.05 6.52
N ASN A 2 -23.38 -12.27 7.67
CA ASN A 2 -24.57 -13.11 7.80
C ASN A 2 -25.79 -12.44 7.16
N LYS A 3 -26.59 -13.21 6.41
CA LYS A 3 -27.88 -12.82 5.81
C LYS A 3 -28.88 -12.26 6.83
N THR A 4 -28.67 -12.49 8.12
CA THR A 4 -29.54 -12.05 9.23
C THR A 4 -29.56 -10.54 9.49
N ASN A 5 -28.54 -9.76 9.08
CA ASN A 5 -28.52 -8.31 9.32
C ASN A 5 -29.29 -7.47 8.28
N ARG A 6 -29.73 -8.06 7.16
CA ARG A 6 -30.46 -7.31 6.11
C ARG A 6 -31.94 -7.11 6.42
N SER A 7 -32.56 -8.01 7.19
CA SER A 7 -34.01 -7.98 7.45
C SER A 7 -34.42 -7.16 8.68
N PHE A 8 -33.54 -7.02 9.68
CA PHE A 8 -33.86 -6.34 10.94
C PHE A 8 -34.37 -4.88 10.77
N PRO A 9 -33.67 -3.97 10.04
CA PRO A 9 -34.13 -2.59 9.92
C PRO A 9 -35.42 -2.47 9.11
N ALA A 10 -35.63 -3.32 8.10
CA ALA A 10 -36.86 -3.30 7.31
C ALA A 10 -38.09 -3.73 8.13
N VAL A 11 -37.95 -4.80 8.93
CA VAL A 11 -39.02 -5.26 9.83
C VAL A 11 -39.29 -4.24 10.93
N ALA A 12 -38.24 -3.67 11.54
CA ALA A 12 -38.38 -2.66 12.58
C ALA A 12 -39.06 -1.38 12.06
N TYR A 13 -38.74 -0.94 10.84
CA TYR A 13 -39.44 0.18 10.21
C TYR A 13 -40.89 -0.16 9.82
N GLY A 14 -41.16 -1.39 9.39
CA GLY A 14 -42.54 -1.85 9.17
C GLY A 14 -43.38 -1.75 10.45
N LEU A 15 -42.86 -2.25 11.57
CA LEU A 15 -43.50 -2.14 12.89
C LEU A 15 -43.65 -0.68 13.34
N PHE A 16 -42.62 0.15 13.13
CA PHE A 16 -42.68 1.58 13.45
C PHE A 16 -43.76 2.31 12.63
N LEU A 17 -43.86 2.05 11.33
CA LEU A 17 -44.89 2.67 10.47
C LEU A 17 -46.30 2.20 10.83
N CYS A 18 -46.48 0.91 11.12
CA CYS A 18 -47.75 0.39 11.63
C CYS A 18 -48.12 1.04 12.97
N HIS A 19 -47.15 1.20 13.88
CA HIS A 19 -47.36 1.88 15.16
C HIS A 19 -47.70 3.36 14.97
N LEU A 20 -46.98 4.07 14.10
CA LEU A 20 -47.24 5.47 13.76
C LEU A 20 -48.67 5.65 13.21
N LEU A 21 -49.10 4.76 12.31
CA LEU A 21 -50.45 4.79 11.75
C LEU A 21 -51.51 4.51 12.82
N ALA A 22 -51.32 3.47 13.64
CA ALA A 22 -52.22 3.15 14.74
C ALA A 22 -52.31 4.27 15.78
N TYR A 23 -51.18 4.92 16.11
CA TYR A 23 -51.13 6.04 17.04
C TYR A 23 -51.81 7.29 16.49
N SER A 24 -51.62 7.57 15.19
CA SER A 24 -52.30 8.68 14.49
C SER A 24 -53.82 8.47 14.46
N LEU A 25 -54.28 7.25 14.18
CA LEU A 25 -55.71 6.92 14.21
C LEU A 25 -56.29 7.05 15.63
N ARG A 26 -55.57 6.59 16.65
CA ARG A 26 -55.98 6.75 18.06
C ARG A 26 -56.05 8.23 18.45
N PHE A 27 -55.11 9.05 18.00
CA PHE A 27 -55.13 10.49 18.24
C PHE A 27 -56.32 11.17 17.57
N ILE A 28 -56.60 10.86 16.29
CA ILE A 28 -57.79 11.38 15.59
C ILE A 28 -59.07 10.96 16.29
N PHE A 29 -59.15 9.71 16.77
CA PHE A 29 -60.31 9.20 17.49
C PHE A 29 -60.47 9.86 18.88
N ALA A 30 -59.36 10.15 19.56
CA ALA A 30 -59.34 10.88 20.83
C ALA A 30 -59.81 12.33 20.66
N LEU A 31 -59.44 13.00 19.57
CA LEU A 31 -59.98 14.31 19.20
C LEU A 31 -61.49 14.23 18.94
N TYR A 32 -61.92 13.29 18.09
CA TYR A 32 -63.34 13.15 17.74
C TYR A 32 -64.26 12.96 18.97
N ARG A 33 -63.82 12.12 19.93
CA ARG A 33 -64.55 11.84 21.18
C ARG A 33 -64.26 12.83 22.32
N ILE A 34 -63.30 13.74 22.16
CA ILE A 34 -62.80 14.64 23.22
C ILE A 34 -62.43 13.83 24.48
N ASP A 35 -61.85 12.65 24.28
CA ASP A 35 -61.50 11.73 25.36
C ASP A 35 -60.01 11.46 25.35
N TYR A 36 -59.32 12.10 26.31
CA TYR A 36 -57.87 12.02 26.44
C TYR A 36 -57.39 10.71 27.08
N SER A 37 -58.29 9.88 27.64
CA SER A 37 -57.97 8.60 28.27
C SER A 37 -57.58 7.50 27.27
N LEU A 38 -58.03 7.65 26.02
CA LEU A 38 -57.73 6.76 24.89
C LEU A 38 -56.26 6.81 24.46
N LEU A 39 -55.51 7.81 24.94
CA LEU A 39 -54.10 8.03 24.63
C LEU A 39 -53.21 7.56 25.79
N PRO A 40 -52.11 6.84 25.51
CA PRO A 40 -51.26 6.27 26.56
C PRO A 40 -50.65 7.36 27.43
N CYS A 41 -50.90 7.26 28.74
CA CYS A 41 -50.51 8.27 29.73
C CYS A 41 -49.24 7.95 30.54
N GLY A 42 -48.70 6.74 30.42
CA GLY A 42 -47.53 6.31 31.18
C GLY A 42 -46.27 7.09 30.82
N PHE A 43 -45.56 7.61 31.83
CA PHE A 43 -44.28 8.29 31.66
C PHE A 43 -43.25 7.41 30.92
N VAL A 44 -43.14 6.14 31.32
CA VAL A 44 -42.23 5.15 30.70
C VAL A 44 -42.54 4.97 29.21
N TYR A 45 -43.83 4.87 28.86
CA TYR A 45 -44.23 4.75 27.45
C TYR A 45 -43.80 5.98 26.65
N ARG A 46 -44.02 7.20 27.16
CA ARG A 46 -43.64 8.44 26.46
C ARG A 46 -42.14 8.59 26.29
N PHE A 47 -41.38 8.25 27.34
CA PHE A 47 -39.93 8.26 27.28
C PHE A 47 -39.40 7.29 26.22
N CYS A 48 -39.91 6.05 26.21
CA CYS A 48 -39.57 5.08 25.17
C CYS A 48 -40.03 5.52 23.78
N ALA A 49 -41.22 6.11 23.66
CA ALA A 49 -41.77 6.61 22.40
C ALA A 49 -40.93 7.74 21.80
N MET A 50 -40.41 8.67 22.60
CA MET A 50 -39.54 9.75 22.09
C MET A 50 -38.12 9.28 21.74
N THR A 51 -37.61 8.28 22.45
CA THR A 51 -36.21 7.84 22.28
C THR A 51 -36.05 6.77 21.20
N PHE A 52 -37.00 5.84 21.10
CA PHE A 52 -36.90 4.68 20.22
C PHE A 52 -36.85 5.03 18.72
N PRO A 53 -37.69 5.92 18.17
CA PRO A 53 -37.64 6.31 16.75
C PRO A 53 -36.31 6.95 16.35
N ILE A 54 -35.75 7.81 17.21
CA ILE A 54 -34.45 8.44 17.00
C ILE A 54 -33.34 7.38 16.98
N LEU A 55 -33.34 6.48 17.96
CA LEU A 55 -32.37 5.37 18.02
C LEU A 55 -32.52 4.41 16.84
N LEU A 56 -33.75 4.11 16.43
CA LEU A 56 -34.05 3.27 15.26
C LEU A 56 -33.50 3.91 13.98
N TRP A 57 -33.67 5.22 13.81
CA TRP A 57 -33.08 5.96 12.69
C TRP A 57 -31.56 5.90 12.70
N LEU A 58 -30.92 6.17 13.85
CA LEU A 58 -29.46 6.11 14.00
C LEU A 58 -28.91 4.70 13.71
N LEU A 59 -29.45 3.66 14.34
CA LEU A 59 -29.02 2.28 14.17
C LEU A 59 -29.24 1.79 12.74
N SER A 60 -30.30 2.24 12.08
CA SER A 60 -30.59 1.82 10.71
C SER A 60 -29.59 2.36 9.70
N THR A 61 -28.89 3.46 9.99
CA THR A 61 -27.79 3.96 9.13
C THR A 61 -26.60 2.99 9.02
N VAL A 62 -26.52 1.97 9.88
CA VAL A 62 -25.53 0.89 9.77
C VAL A 62 -25.83 -0.06 8.61
N SER A 63 -27.10 -0.19 8.21
CA SER A 63 -27.52 -1.06 7.11
C SER A 63 -27.31 -0.41 5.74
N GLU A 64 -26.79 -1.18 4.78
CA GLU A 64 -26.61 -0.73 3.40
C GLU A 64 -27.94 -0.32 2.74
N ALA A 65 -29.00 -1.09 2.98
CA ALA A 65 -30.32 -0.86 2.38
C ALA A 65 -31.00 0.43 2.88
N PHE A 66 -30.63 0.91 4.07
CA PHE A 66 -31.20 2.14 4.63
C PHE A 66 -30.56 3.41 4.06
N ASN A 67 -29.35 3.29 3.51
CA ASN A 67 -28.53 4.45 3.13
C ASN A 67 -28.93 5.09 1.78
N TYR A 68 -29.96 4.59 1.10
CA TYR A 68 -30.50 5.25 -0.09
C TYR A 68 -31.21 6.56 0.26
N HIS A 69 -30.93 7.63 -0.49
CA HIS A 69 -31.38 8.99 -0.17
C HIS A 69 -32.89 9.11 0.05
N ARG A 70 -33.71 8.47 -0.79
CA ARG A 70 -35.18 8.53 -0.68
C ARG A 70 -35.67 7.86 0.60
N PHE A 71 -35.18 6.65 0.89
CA PHE A 71 -35.58 5.89 2.06
C PHE A 71 -35.14 6.58 3.35
N LYS A 72 -33.88 7.02 3.40
CA LYS A 72 -33.30 7.71 4.56
C LYS A 72 -34.01 9.02 4.88
N LEU A 73 -34.36 9.80 3.85
CA LEU A 73 -35.10 11.05 4.01
C LEU A 73 -36.56 10.79 4.43
N ALA A 74 -37.23 9.80 3.82
CA ALA A 74 -38.59 9.43 4.20
C ALA A 74 -38.66 8.94 5.65
N ALA A 75 -37.71 8.10 6.08
CA ALA A 75 -37.59 7.62 7.44
C ALA A 75 -37.29 8.76 8.44
N TYR A 76 -36.44 9.72 8.06
CA TYR A 76 -36.19 10.93 8.85
C TYR A 76 -37.47 11.75 9.03
N ILE A 77 -38.20 12.03 7.95
CA ILE A 77 -39.47 12.77 7.99
C ILE A 77 -40.52 12.03 8.82
N ALA A 78 -40.63 10.70 8.68
CA ALA A 78 -41.56 9.88 9.46
C ALA A 78 -41.23 9.91 10.96
N THR A 79 -39.94 9.91 11.31
CA THR A 79 -39.47 10.06 12.70
C THR A 79 -39.85 11.43 13.26
N LEU A 80 -39.59 12.51 12.52
CA LEU A 80 -39.96 13.87 12.94
C LEU A 80 -41.47 14.07 13.08
N TYR A 81 -42.26 13.48 12.18
CA TYR A 81 -43.72 13.50 12.26
C TYR A 81 -44.20 12.79 13.53
N TYR A 82 -43.62 11.63 13.86
CA TYR A 82 -43.94 10.91 15.10
C TYR A 82 -43.63 11.74 16.35
N GLU A 83 -42.44 12.37 16.42
CA GLU A 83 -42.08 13.24 17.56
C GLU A 83 -43.05 14.42 17.71
N THR A 84 -43.43 15.04 16.60
CA THR A 84 -44.41 16.13 16.59
C THR A 84 -45.76 15.67 17.12
N LEU A 85 -46.20 14.48 16.72
CA LEU A 85 -47.47 13.87 17.15
C LEU A 85 -47.46 13.57 18.67
N ILE A 86 -46.34 13.11 19.22
CA ILE A 86 -46.18 12.90 20.67
C ILE A 86 -46.27 14.24 21.42
N ILE A 87 -45.53 15.27 20.99
CA ILE A 87 -45.56 16.59 21.64
C ILE A 87 -46.99 17.15 21.67
N ILE A 88 -47.71 17.05 20.56
CA ILE A 88 -49.09 17.54 20.45
C ILE A 88 -50.04 16.73 21.31
N THR A 89 -49.82 15.41 21.41
CA THR A 89 -50.60 14.57 22.31
C THR A 89 -50.44 15.00 23.77
N VAL A 90 -49.22 15.34 24.19
CA VAL A 90 -48.96 15.86 25.54
C VAL A 90 -49.72 17.16 25.79
N VAL A 91 -49.70 18.08 24.82
CA VAL A 91 -50.41 19.37 24.92
C VAL A 91 -51.93 19.17 24.91
N PHE A 92 -52.46 18.32 24.05
CA PHE A 92 -53.89 17.97 24.03
C PHE A 92 -54.35 17.45 25.40
N GLN A 93 -53.62 16.49 25.98
CA GLN A 93 -53.96 15.95 27.30
C GLN A 93 -53.85 16.99 28.41
N LEU A 94 -52.90 17.91 28.34
CA LEU A 94 -52.77 19.01 29.29
C LEU A 94 -53.98 19.95 29.20
N LEU A 95 -54.34 20.38 27.99
CA LEU A 95 -55.50 21.23 27.74
C LEU A 95 -56.81 20.54 28.17
N SER A 96 -56.98 19.26 27.83
CA SER A 96 -58.16 18.49 28.25
C SER A 96 -58.25 18.35 29.76
N LYS A 97 -57.14 18.08 30.47
CA LYS A 97 -57.17 17.99 31.95
C LYS A 97 -57.46 19.34 32.62
N LEU A 98 -56.98 20.43 32.04
CA LEU A 98 -57.12 21.77 32.61
C LEU A 98 -58.51 22.37 32.38
N PHE A 99 -59.06 22.19 31.18
CA PHE A 99 -60.26 22.92 30.74
C PHE A 99 -61.52 22.04 30.68
N LEU A 100 -61.40 20.74 30.37
CA LEU A 100 -62.57 19.89 30.17
C LEU A 100 -63.44 19.72 31.42
N PRO A 101 -62.89 19.55 32.65
CA PRO A 101 -63.72 19.47 33.86
C PRO A 101 -64.55 20.73 34.11
N SER A 102 -63.96 21.91 33.87
CA SER A 102 -64.61 23.20 34.07
C SER A 102 -65.67 23.49 32.99
N VAL A 103 -65.41 23.11 31.74
CA VAL A 103 -66.35 23.33 30.62
C VAL A 103 -67.52 22.35 30.66
N LEU A 104 -67.30 21.10 31.05
CA LEU A 104 -68.37 20.10 31.18
C LEU A 104 -69.24 20.29 32.44
N ALA A 105 -68.81 21.13 33.40
CA ALA A 105 -69.58 21.47 34.58
C ALA A 105 -70.64 22.59 34.35
N ILE A 106 -70.70 23.17 33.15
CA ILE A 106 -71.68 24.19 32.79
C ILE A 106 -73.07 23.55 32.66
N GLU A 107 -74.05 24.05 33.42
CA GLU A 107 -75.44 23.57 33.38
C GLU A 107 -76.08 23.87 32.01
N THR A 108 -76.79 22.89 31.43
CA THR A 108 -77.37 23.01 30.07
C THR A 108 -78.87 23.27 30.14
N ASP A 109 -79.30 24.43 29.64
CA ASP A 109 -80.71 24.84 29.49
C ASP A 109 -81.15 24.89 28.01
N GLU A 110 -82.40 25.28 27.72
CA GLU A 110 -82.90 25.45 26.34
C GLU A 110 -82.09 26.47 25.52
N ILE A 111 -81.42 27.41 26.18
CA ILE A 111 -80.55 28.43 25.56
C ILE A 111 -79.10 27.89 25.38
N PHE A 112 -78.62 27.05 26.29
CA PHE A 112 -77.27 26.45 26.26
C PHE A 112 -77.36 24.94 25.96
N THR A 113 -77.45 24.61 24.67
CA THR A 113 -77.56 23.22 24.26
C THR A 113 -76.27 22.42 24.51
N LYS A 114 -76.42 21.11 24.71
CA LYS A 114 -75.29 20.16 24.84
C LYS A 114 -74.28 20.26 23.68
N GLY A 115 -74.77 20.57 22.47
CA GLY A 115 -73.92 20.77 21.30
C GLY A 115 -73.00 21.99 21.41
N MET A 116 -73.47 23.08 22.01
CA MET A 116 -72.69 24.31 22.19
C MET A 116 -71.58 24.14 23.24
N VAL A 117 -71.87 23.43 24.33
CA VAL A 117 -70.87 23.10 25.36
C VAL A 117 -69.76 22.19 24.79
N LEU A 118 -70.13 21.17 24.01
CA LEU A 118 -69.17 20.31 23.32
C LEU A 118 -68.36 21.07 22.27
N PHE A 119 -68.96 22.03 21.55
CA PHE A 119 -68.25 22.87 20.60
C PHE A 119 -67.25 23.79 21.29
N LEU A 120 -67.61 24.39 22.43
CA LEU A 120 -66.70 25.19 23.26
C LEU A 120 -65.52 24.36 23.78
N ALA A 121 -65.79 23.13 24.24
CA ALA A 121 -64.76 22.20 24.67
C ALA A 121 -63.75 21.92 23.53
N ARG A 122 -64.23 21.63 22.32
CA ARG A 122 -63.36 21.44 21.13
C ARG A 122 -62.56 22.68 20.80
N LEU A 123 -63.18 23.85 20.83
CA LEU A 123 -62.50 25.09 20.49
C LEU A 123 -61.33 25.38 21.43
N ILE A 124 -61.50 25.13 22.73
CA ILE A 124 -60.45 25.35 23.73
C ILE A 124 -59.34 24.28 23.65
N THR A 125 -59.69 23.00 23.42
CA THR A 125 -58.70 21.91 23.45
C THR A 125 -58.02 21.64 22.12
N GLU A 126 -58.68 21.90 20.98
CA GLU A 126 -58.21 21.51 19.64
C GLU A 126 -57.65 22.68 18.83
N LEU A 127 -58.25 23.88 18.91
CA LEU A 127 -57.81 25.05 18.15
C LEU A 127 -56.33 25.42 18.40
N PRO A 128 -55.80 25.39 19.64
CA PRO A 128 -54.41 25.71 19.90
C PRO A 128 -53.42 24.69 19.32
N LEU A 129 -53.87 23.46 19.01
CA LEU A 129 -53.01 22.39 18.49
C LEU A 129 -52.64 22.61 17.02
N LEU A 130 -53.51 23.25 16.23
CA LEU A 130 -53.28 23.52 14.81
C LEU A 130 -52.07 24.44 14.54
N PRO A 131 -51.98 25.65 15.13
CA PRO A 131 -50.80 26.50 14.95
C PRO A 131 -49.55 25.87 15.55
N LEU A 132 -49.67 25.15 16.67
CA LEU A 132 -48.55 24.43 17.27
C LEU A 132 -48.01 23.33 16.34
N PHE A 133 -48.88 22.51 15.74
CA PHE A 133 -48.50 21.49 14.76
C PHE A 133 -47.78 22.11 13.57
N TYR A 134 -48.33 23.21 13.03
CA TYR A 134 -47.74 23.90 11.89
C TYR A 134 -46.33 24.42 12.21
N ILE A 135 -46.14 25.09 13.36
CA ILE A 135 -44.84 25.64 13.77
C ILE A 135 -43.82 24.52 13.99
N LEU A 136 -44.19 23.45 14.70
CA LEU A 136 -43.32 22.31 14.96
C LEU A 136 -42.90 21.61 13.66
N MET A 137 -43.87 21.28 12.80
CA MET A 137 -43.57 20.65 11.50
C MET A 137 -42.70 21.56 10.62
N LYS A 138 -43.01 22.86 10.54
CA LYS A 138 -42.19 23.81 9.76
C LYS A 138 -40.76 23.89 10.28
N SER A 139 -40.58 23.90 11.60
CA SER A 139 -39.26 23.92 12.25
C SER A 139 -38.48 22.63 11.98
N PHE A 140 -39.09 21.47 12.21
CA PHE A 140 -38.44 20.17 12.02
C PHE A 140 -38.17 19.83 10.56
N LEU A 141 -38.98 20.31 9.61
CA LEU A 141 -38.70 20.11 8.17
C LEU A 141 -37.67 21.10 7.61
N ARG A 142 -37.32 22.18 8.33
CA ARG A 142 -36.33 23.17 7.87
C ARG A 142 -34.98 22.53 7.54
N PRO A 143 -34.38 21.68 8.41
CA PRO A 143 -33.15 20.95 8.09
C PRO A 143 -33.25 19.98 6.91
N ALA A 144 -34.45 19.47 6.61
CA ALA A 144 -34.67 18.58 5.47
C ALA A 144 -34.81 19.35 4.13
N ARG A 145 -35.23 20.62 4.19
CA ARG A 145 -35.39 21.51 3.03
C ARG A 145 -34.13 22.28 2.70
N ASP A 146 -33.40 22.71 3.71
CA ASP A 146 -32.12 23.39 3.55
C ASP A 146 -31.08 22.45 2.90
N ALA A 147 -30.43 22.90 1.83
CA ALA A 147 -29.53 22.07 1.04
C ALA A 147 -28.31 21.60 1.85
N LYS A 148 -27.75 22.48 2.69
CA LYS A 148 -26.58 22.20 3.53
C LYS A 148 -26.91 21.20 4.63
N SER A 149 -28.00 21.44 5.36
CA SER A 149 -28.46 20.52 6.41
C SER A 149 -28.86 19.14 5.83
N ARG A 150 -29.51 19.12 4.67
CA ARG A 150 -29.90 17.89 3.98
C ARG A 150 -28.69 17.06 3.56
N SER A 151 -27.62 17.67 3.06
CA SER A 151 -26.40 16.93 2.66
C SER A 151 -25.72 16.28 3.88
N VAL A 152 -25.71 16.94 5.03
CA VAL A 152 -25.20 16.39 6.30
C VAL A 152 -26.05 15.20 6.77
N ILE A 153 -27.38 15.32 6.76
CA ILE A 153 -28.30 14.23 7.14
C ILE A 153 -28.10 13.02 6.23
N LEU A 154 -27.99 13.24 4.92
CA LEU A 154 -27.84 12.19 3.92
C LEU A 154 -26.47 11.51 3.99
N SER A 155 -25.41 12.25 4.30
CA SER A 155 -24.06 11.71 4.45
C SER A 155 -23.84 11.01 5.80
N PHE A 156 -24.62 11.32 6.84
CA PHE A 156 -24.45 10.72 8.18
C PHE A 156 -24.56 9.18 8.19
N LYS A 157 -23.55 8.48 8.70
CA LYS A 157 -23.66 7.04 8.97
C LYS A 157 -23.07 6.74 10.34
N LEU A 158 -23.79 5.98 11.15
CA LEU A 158 -23.35 5.61 12.50
C LEU A 158 -22.05 4.79 12.46
N THR A 159 -21.83 4.02 11.40
CA THR A 159 -20.58 3.27 11.14
C THR A 159 -19.34 4.17 11.04
N TYR A 160 -19.48 5.48 10.78
CA TYR A 160 -18.35 6.39 10.77
C TYR A 160 -17.79 6.69 12.17
N TYR A 161 -18.65 6.60 13.18
CA TYR A 161 -18.32 6.89 14.57
C TYR A 161 -18.11 5.61 15.37
N LEU A 162 -18.86 4.56 15.06
CA LEU A 162 -18.65 3.23 15.62
C LEU A 162 -17.48 2.56 14.91
N GLN A 163 -16.40 2.32 15.64
CA GLN A 163 -15.37 1.37 15.22
C GLN A 163 -16.00 -0.02 15.18
N THR A 164 -16.58 -0.40 14.04
CA THR A 164 -17.11 -1.75 13.86
C THR A 164 -15.93 -2.70 13.90
N GLY A 165 -15.77 -3.38 15.03
CA GLY A 165 -14.77 -4.42 15.24
C GLY A 165 -15.05 -5.60 14.31
N LYS A 166 -14.69 -5.48 13.04
CA LYS A 166 -14.35 -6.66 12.25
C LYS A 166 -13.24 -7.35 13.02
N GLN A 167 -13.43 -8.64 13.34
CA GLN A 167 -12.50 -9.44 14.14
C GLN A 167 -11.05 -9.05 13.83
N LYS A 168 -10.43 -8.30 14.75
CA LYS A 168 -9.06 -7.86 14.57
C LYS A 168 -8.22 -9.13 14.58
N ARG A 169 -7.64 -9.49 13.42
CA ARG A 169 -6.43 -10.32 13.41
C ARG A 169 -5.48 -9.77 14.49
N ARG A 170 -4.87 -10.65 15.28
CA ARG A 170 -4.00 -10.23 16.40
C ARG A 170 -2.86 -9.34 15.90
N ILE A 171 -2.32 -9.65 14.73
CA ILE A 171 -1.31 -8.87 14.03
C ILE A 171 -1.95 -8.15 12.83
N GLN A 172 -1.68 -6.86 12.72
CA GLN A 172 -2.05 -5.99 11.60
C GLN A 172 -0.92 -5.01 11.35
N TYR A 173 -0.79 -4.54 10.11
CA TYR A 173 0.26 -3.60 9.70
C TYR A 173 -0.33 -2.22 9.35
N PRO A 174 -0.82 -1.44 10.32
CA PRO A 174 -1.30 -0.08 10.08
C PRO A 174 -0.14 0.88 9.79
N LEU A 175 -0.39 1.93 9.00
CA LEU A 175 0.58 3.00 8.76
C LEU A 175 0.26 4.18 9.68
N SER A 176 1.19 4.54 10.58
CA SER A 176 0.98 5.56 11.62
C SER A 176 2.16 6.53 11.76
N ILE A 177 2.59 7.08 10.63
CA ILE A 177 3.78 7.96 10.52
C ILE A 177 3.48 9.47 10.62
N ALA A 178 2.21 9.86 10.52
CA ALA A 178 1.79 11.26 10.54
C ALA A 178 1.00 11.60 11.82
N ARG A 179 1.15 12.83 12.32
CA ARG A 179 0.38 13.38 13.44
C ARG A 179 -0.43 14.58 12.97
N ASP A 180 -1.69 14.64 13.35
CA ASP A 180 -2.51 15.82 13.12
C ASP A 180 -1.92 17.01 13.89
N ILE A 181 -1.69 18.12 13.19
CA ILE A 181 -1.04 19.30 13.77
C ILE A 181 -1.90 19.96 14.85
N ARG A 182 -3.23 19.88 14.70
CA ARG A 182 -4.17 20.54 15.62
C ARG A 182 -4.31 19.78 16.94
N SER A 183 -4.38 18.46 16.87
CA SER A 183 -4.62 17.62 18.06
C SER A 183 -3.38 16.90 18.60
N GLY A 184 -2.28 16.86 17.84
CA GLY A 184 -1.08 16.08 18.14
C GLY A 184 -1.28 14.55 18.07
N LYS A 185 -2.48 14.08 17.71
CA LYS A 185 -2.80 12.65 17.67
C LYS A 185 -2.25 12.01 16.40
N ARG A 186 -1.75 10.78 16.52
CA ARG A 186 -1.32 9.98 15.36
C ARG A 186 -2.51 9.67 14.45
N ILE A 187 -2.31 9.91 13.16
CA ILE A 187 -3.24 9.54 12.10
C ILE A 187 -2.89 8.12 11.68
N THR A 188 -3.77 7.18 11.98
CA THR A 188 -3.58 5.76 11.66
C THR A 188 -4.38 5.38 10.43
N ILE A 189 -3.67 4.95 9.38
CA ILE A 189 -4.23 4.33 8.18
C ILE A 189 -4.30 2.82 8.40
N SER A 190 -5.47 2.22 8.15
CA SER A 190 -5.67 0.80 8.35
C SER A 190 -4.87 -0.05 7.35
N GLU A 191 -4.47 -1.27 7.73
CA GLU A 191 -3.79 -2.20 6.81
C GLU A 191 -4.60 -2.43 5.52
N THR A 192 -5.93 -2.49 5.62
CA THR A 192 -6.81 -2.65 4.45
C THR A 192 -6.79 -1.46 3.51
N ASP A 193 -6.65 -0.24 4.05
CA ASP A 193 -6.57 0.98 3.24
C ASP A 193 -5.16 1.16 2.66
N ARG A 194 -4.08 0.73 3.35
CA ARG A 194 -2.70 0.80 2.82
C ARG A 194 -2.53 0.15 1.43
N PHE A 195 -3.29 -0.90 1.11
CA PHE A 195 -3.25 -1.54 -0.21
C PHE A 195 -3.85 -0.68 -1.33
N LEU A 196 -4.39 0.49 -1.02
CA LEU A 196 -4.82 1.51 -1.99
C LEU A 196 -3.68 2.44 -2.44
N HIS A 197 -2.44 2.04 -2.17
CA HIS A 197 -1.19 2.71 -2.54
C HIS A 197 -1.00 4.07 -1.84
N THR A 198 0.26 4.45 -1.67
CA THR A 198 0.67 5.71 -1.04
C THR A 198 1.62 6.45 -1.96
N LEU A 199 1.36 7.74 -2.14
CA LEU A 199 2.22 8.68 -2.85
C LEU A 199 2.77 9.69 -1.85
N VAL A 200 4.06 9.99 -1.97
CA VAL A 200 4.71 11.09 -1.28
C VAL A 200 5.26 12.05 -2.32
N ASP A 201 4.80 13.29 -2.27
CA ASP A 201 5.21 14.38 -3.14
C ASP A 201 5.94 15.44 -2.31
N GLY A 202 7.20 15.69 -2.67
CA GLY A 202 7.98 16.74 -2.03
C GLY A 202 9.30 17.02 -2.75
N THR A 203 9.63 18.29 -2.90
CA THR A 203 10.88 18.74 -3.52
C THR A 203 12.11 18.25 -2.75
N SER A 204 13.27 18.24 -3.40
CA SER A 204 14.53 17.84 -2.75
C SER A 204 14.80 18.67 -1.48
N GLY A 205 15.29 18.01 -0.44
CA GLY A 205 15.58 18.64 0.86
C GLY A 205 14.39 18.84 1.80
N THR A 206 13.17 18.40 1.44
CA THR A 206 11.99 18.43 2.32
C THR A 206 11.95 17.30 3.36
N GLY A 207 12.89 16.35 3.28
CA GLY A 207 12.96 15.19 4.16
C GLY A 207 11.98 14.06 3.79
N LYS A 208 11.46 14.03 2.55
CA LYS A 208 10.49 13.05 2.05
C LYS A 208 10.81 11.61 2.46
N THR A 209 12.01 11.13 2.13
CA THR A 209 12.45 9.76 2.36
C THR A 209 12.64 9.47 3.85
N SER A 210 13.39 10.32 4.54
CA SER A 210 13.78 10.10 5.95
C SER A 210 12.63 10.29 6.94
N SER A 211 11.60 11.07 6.60
CA SER A 211 10.43 11.33 7.48
C SER A 211 9.19 10.52 7.13
N THR A 212 9.15 9.81 5.99
CA THR A 212 8.00 8.98 5.61
C THR A 212 8.36 7.52 5.37
N ILE A 213 9.22 7.23 4.37
CA ILE A 213 9.59 5.87 3.98
C ILE A 213 10.30 5.15 5.14
N LEU A 214 11.34 5.75 5.73
CA LEU A 214 12.09 5.14 6.82
C LEU A 214 11.22 4.86 8.06
N PRO A 215 10.42 5.82 8.59
CA PRO A 215 9.47 5.56 9.66
C PRO A 215 8.43 4.47 9.34
N ALA A 216 7.96 4.41 8.10
CA ALA A 216 6.99 3.38 7.67
C ALA A 216 7.63 1.99 7.67
N ILE A 217 8.84 1.85 7.15
CA ILE A 217 9.61 0.60 7.16
C ILE A 217 9.90 0.17 8.60
N ARG A 218 10.31 1.10 9.47
CA ARG A 218 10.54 0.82 10.89
C ARG A 218 9.29 0.26 11.57
N ASP A 219 8.13 0.91 11.40
CA ASP A 219 6.86 0.45 11.98
C ASP A 219 6.50 -0.96 11.47
N ASP A 220 6.75 -1.24 10.19
CA ASP A 220 6.53 -2.56 9.59
C ASP A 220 7.48 -3.63 10.13
N LEU A 221 8.77 -3.31 10.28
CA LEU A 221 9.77 -4.21 10.86
C LEU A 221 9.45 -4.56 12.32
N ASP A 222 9.05 -3.57 13.13
CA ASP A 222 8.66 -3.80 14.53
C ASP A 222 7.46 -4.73 14.63
N MET A 223 6.43 -4.52 13.79
CA MET A 223 5.26 -5.39 13.74
C MET A 223 5.60 -6.79 13.20
N ARG A 224 6.53 -6.88 12.24
CA ARG A 224 7.02 -8.13 11.69
C ARG A 224 7.72 -8.97 12.76
N CYS A 225 8.58 -8.36 13.58
CA CYS A 225 9.21 -9.04 14.73
C CYS A 225 8.17 -9.63 15.69
N GLN A 226 7.11 -8.87 16.01
CA GLN A 226 6.02 -9.37 16.86
C GLN A 226 5.29 -10.56 16.22
N ALA A 227 5.03 -10.48 14.91
CA ALA A 227 4.41 -11.56 14.15
C ALA A 227 5.26 -12.84 14.19
N GLU A 228 6.57 -12.71 13.95
CA GLU A 228 7.53 -13.82 13.96
C GLU A 228 7.62 -14.46 15.35
N GLN A 229 7.68 -13.67 16.42
CA GLN A 229 7.66 -14.19 17.80
C GLN A 229 6.40 -14.98 18.12
N GLU A 230 5.22 -14.51 17.69
CA GLU A 230 3.96 -15.24 17.87
C GLU A 230 3.94 -16.54 17.05
N GLN A 231 4.50 -16.54 15.83
CA GLN A 231 4.68 -17.77 15.06
C GLN A 231 5.62 -18.76 15.76
N ILE A 232 6.76 -18.31 16.28
CA ILE A 232 7.72 -19.14 17.03
C ILE A 232 7.04 -19.73 18.27
N LYS A 233 6.32 -18.92 19.06
CA LYS A 233 5.59 -19.37 20.25
C LYS A 233 4.53 -20.43 19.90
N ALA A 234 3.81 -20.25 18.79
CA ALA A 234 2.81 -21.21 18.33
C ALA A 234 3.45 -22.53 17.87
N MET A 235 4.51 -22.46 17.05
CA MET A 235 5.24 -23.64 16.57
C MET A 235 5.96 -24.38 17.69
N HIS A 236 6.51 -23.67 18.67
CA HIS A 236 7.16 -24.29 19.82
C HIS A 236 6.23 -25.20 20.61
N LYS A 237 4.97 -24.78 20.82
CA LYS A 237 3.95 -25.65 21.44
C LYS A 237 3.71 -26.91 20.62
N LEU A 238 3.55 -26.79 19.30
CA LEU A 238 3.32 -27.94 18.42
C LEU A 238 4.50 -28.91 18.35
N VAL A 239 5.74 -28.40 18.45
CA VAL A 239 6.94 -29.23 18.52
C VAL A 239 7.05 -29.92 19.88
N GLN A 240 6.74 -29.22 20.98
CA GLN A 240 6.69 -29.81 22.32
C GLN A 240 5.62 -30.91 22.44
N ASP A 241 4.48 -30.74 21.76
CA ASP A 241 3.41 -31.73 21.67
C ASP A 241 3.77 -32.92 20.75
N GLY A 242 4.97 -32.93 20.14
CA GLY A 242 5.46 -34.01 19.29
C GLY A 242 4.81 -34.10 17.90
N LEU A 243 4.03 -33.09 17.49
CA LEU A 243 3.29 -33.10 16.22
C LEU A 243 4.15 -32.71 15.02
N TYR A 244 5.16 -31.86 15.23
CA TYR A 244 6.05 -31.35 14.18
C TYR A 244 7.52 -31.48 14.58
N THR A 245 8.37 -31.72 13.59
CA THR A 245 9.84 -31.70 13.73
C THR A 245 10.43 -30.55 12.92
N TYR A 246 11.43 -29.88 13.50
CA TYR A 246 12.18 -28.82 12.84
C TYR A 246 13.34 -29.42 12.05
N THR A 247 13.40 -29.13 10.75
CA THR A 247 14.45 -29.63 9.82
C THR A 247 15.32 -28.50 9.28
N GLY A 248 15.14 -27.27 9.73
CA GLY A 248 15.87 -26.10 9.24
C GLY A 248 17.21 -25.88 9.94
N SER A 249 18.03 -24.99 9.37
CA SER A 249 19.19 -24.43 10.06
C SER A 249 18.72 -23.48 11.16
N PHE A 250 19.22 -23.66 12.39
CA PHE A 250 18.87 -22.85 13.57
C PHE A 250 19.21 -21.36 13.47
N SER A 251 19.79 -20.92 12.35
CA SER A 251 20.10 -19.51 12.08
C SER A 251 18.88 -18.72 11.59
N TYR A 252 17.87 -19.40 11.00
CA TYR A 252 16.71 -18.74 10.39
C TYR A 252 15.39 -19.45 10.73
N PHE A 253 14.43 -18.66 11.24
CA PHE A 253 13.07 -19.15 11.44
C PHE A 253 12.27 -19.01 10.14
N SER A 254 11.77 -20.14 9.66
CA SER A 254 10.79 -20.19 8.58
C SER A 254 9.80 -21.31 8.85
N LEU A 255 8.52 -21.07 8.54
CA LEU A 255 7.49 -22.09 8.63
C LEU A 255 7.72 -23.25 7.65
N SER A 256 8.44 -23.04 6.55
CA SER A 256 8.79 -24.09 5.59
C SER A 256 9.76 -25.14 6.17
N ASN A 257 10.44 -24.82 7.27
CA ASN A 257 11.41 -25.69 7.92
C ASN A 257 10.78 -26.69 8.89
N PHE A 258 9.44 -26.77 8.96
CA PHE A 258 8.74 -27.70 9.84
C PHE A 258 8.05 -28.80 9.03
N ARG A 259 8.21 -30.05 9.46
CA ARG A 259 7.56 -31.22 8.86
C ARG A 259 6.74 -31.95 9.93
N PRO A 260 5.62 -32.58 9.57
CA PRO A 260 4.86 -33.39 10.52
C PRO A 260 5.71 -34.57 11.02
N ALA A 261 5.63 -34.87 12.31
CA ALA A 261 6.32 -35.99 12.92
C ALA A 261 5.67 -37.31 12.46
N LYS A 262 6.50 -38.27 12.01
CA LYS A 262 6.02 -39.55 11.44
C LYS A 262 5.25 -40.44 12.44
N GLU A 263 5.40 -40.22 13.74
CA GLU A 263 4.80 -41.06 14.80
C GLU A 263 3.36 -40.66 15.19
N ALA A 264 2.86 -39.50 14.72
CA ALA A 264 1.55 -38.96 15.11
C ALA A 264 0.45 -39.11 14.03
N MET A 265 0.70 -39.81 12.92
CA MET A 265 -0.32 -40.10 11.90
C MET A 265 -0.98 -41.47 12.18
N PRO A 266 -2.22 -41.54 12.72
CA PRO A 266 -2.98 -42.77 12.69
C PRO A 266 -3.36 -43.11 11.24
N ASP A 267 -3.12 -44.36 10.83
CA ASP A 267 -3.28 -44.93 9.48
C ASP A 267 -4.72 -44.89 8.89
N SER A 268 -5.68 -44.24 9.55
CA SER A 268 -7.07 -44.25 9.12
C SER A 268 -7.77 -42.94 9.44
N CYS A 269 -7.40 -41.82 8.81
CA CYS A 269 -8.24 -40.63 8.77
C CYS A 269 -7.78 -39.62 7.70
N THR A 270 -8.41 -39.66 6.53
CA THR A 270 -8.36 -38.59 5.53
C THR A 270 -9.22 -37.37 5.90
N GLU A 271 -9.92 -37.38 7.05
CA GLU A 271 -10.88 -36.32 7.43
C GLU A 271 -10.60 -35.60 8.77
N THR A 272 -9.65 -36.06 9.61
CA THR A 272 -9.30 -35.38 10.88
C THR A 272 -8.06 -34.48 10.82
N ALA A 273 -7.46 -34.29 9.64
CA ALA A 273 -6.40 -33.29 9.43
C ALA A 273 -6.88 -31.82 9.58
N ALA A 274 -8.19 -31.60 9.71
CA ALA A 274 -8.80 -30.28 9.86
C ALA A 274 -8.78 -29.73 11.31
N THR A 275 -8.33 -30.51 12.31
CA THR A 275 -8.41 -30.12 13.72
C THR A 275 -7.07 -29.68 14.32
N TYR A 276 -5.95 -29.94 13.65
CA TYR A 276 -4.64 -29.45 14.08
C TYR A 276 -4.28 -28.14 13.36
N ALA A 277 -3.78 -27.16 14.11
CA ALA A 277 -3.35 -25.87 13.56
C ALA A 277 -2.16 -26.09 12.60
N SER A 278 -2.44 -26.28 11.30
CA SER A 278 -1.41 -26.42 10.28
C SER A 278 -0.49 -25.19 10.27
N PRO A 279 0.79 -25.31 9.87
CA PRO A 279 1.69 -24.17 9.69
C PRO A 279 1.07 -23.05 8.83
N GLU A 280 0.23 -23.42 7.86
CA GLU A 280 -0.54 -22.45 7.07
C GLU A 280 -1.59 -21.69 7.89
N SER A 281 -2.29 -22.34 8.81
CA SER A 281 -3.24 -21.66 9.71
C SER A 281 -2.54 -20.65 10.62
N ILE A 282 -1.35 -20.99 11.12
CA ILE A 282 -0.50 -20.09 11.93
C ILE A 282 -0.01 -18.93 11.07
N ARG A 283 0.48 -19.20 9.85
CA ARG A 283 0.86 -18.18 8.86
C ARG A 283 -0.27 -17.18 8.60
N MET A 284 -1.50 -17.67 8.55
CA MET A 284 -2.70 -16.86 8.30
C MET A 284 -3.15 -16.04 9.52
N GLN A 285 -2.90 -16.55 10.73
CA GLN A 285 -3.21 -15.87 11.99
C GLN A 285 -2.18 -14.78 12.33
N TYR A 286 -0.91 -15.06 12.08
CA TYR A 286 0.24 -14.20 12.36
C TYR A 286 1.06 -13.97 11.08
N PRO A 287 0.55 -13.24 10.08
CA PRO A 287 1.27 -13.04 8.83
C PRO A 287 2.54 -12.21 9.06
N VAL A 288 3.69 -12.74 8.67
CA VAL A 288 4.98 -12.03 8.64
C VAL A 288 5.08 -11.29 7.30
N CYS A 289 5.06 -9.95 7.31
CA CYS A 289 5.06 -9.20 6.04
C CYS A 289 6.41 -9.28 5.32
N GLY A 290 6.37 -9.24 3.99
CA GLY A 290 7.55 -8.98 3.16
C GLY A 290 7.73 -7.50 2.90
N ILE A 291 8.99 -7.07 2.72
CA ILE A 291 9.35 -5.67 2.47
C ILE A 291 10.31 -5.63 1.29
N THR A 292 10.02 -4.80 0.29
CA THR A 292 10.96 -4.53 -0.81
C THR A 292 11.21 -3.03 -0.88
N VAL A 293 12.47 -2.64 -0.93
CA VAL A 293 12.90 -1.24 -1.04
C VAL A 293 13.74 -1.08 -2.31
N LEU A 294 13.37 -0.11 -3.14
CA LEU A 294 14.10 0.26 -4.34
C LEU A 294 14.47 1.74 -4.25
N ALA A 295 15.77 2.05 -4.32
CA ALA A 295 16.28 3.41 -4.11
C ALA A 295 17.41 3.75 -5.12
N PRO A 296 17.53 5.04 -5.51
CA PRO A 296 18.59 5.50 -6.41
C PRO A 296 19.98 5.58 -5.76
N GLU A 297 20.02 5.66 -4.44
CA GLU A 297 21.23 5.90 -3.66
C GLU A 297 21.34 4.92 -2.49
N ASP A 298 22.56 4.78 -1.96
CA ASP A 298 22.89 3.85 -0.88
C ASP A 298 22.32 4.28 0.48
N SER A 299 22.22 5.58 0.76
CA SER A 299 21.73 6.17 2.02
C SER A 299 20.48 5.48 2.58
N LEU A 300 19.37 5.45 1.81
CA LEU A 300 18.14 4.79 2.23
C LEU A 300 18.34 3.28 2.43
N THR A 301 19.07 2.63 1.51
CA THR A 301 19.28 1.19 1.57
C THR A 301 20.11 0.75 2.76
N ASP A 302 21.17 1.50 3.10
CA ASP A 302 22.03 1.27 4.24
C ASP A 302 21.28 1.46 5.55
N ASP A 303 20.46 2.50 5.64
CA ASP A 303 19.62 2.74 6.80
C ASP A 303 18.59 1.63 7.02
N VAL A 304 17.98 1.10 5.96
CA VAL A 304 17.09 -0.07 6.07
C VAL A 304 17.86 -1.32 6.51
N CYS A 305 19.07 -1.54 5.98
CA CYS A 305 19.93 -2.65 6.41
C CYS A 305 20.26 -2.54 7.91
N ARG A 306 20.64 -1.34 8.38
CA ARG A 306 20.90 -1.08 9.82
C ARG A 306 19.68 -1.38 10.68
N LEU A 307 18.48 -1.00 10.24
CA LEU A 307 17.24 -1.30 10.98
C LEU A 307 16.95 -2.81 11.05
N CYS A 308 17.26 -3.56 9.99
CA CYS A 308 17.17 -5.01 9.96
C CYS A 308 18.19 -5.67 10.89
N GLU A 309 19.45 -5.23 10.84
CA GLU A 309 20.54 -5.71 11.70
C GLU A 309 20.23 -5.47 13.18
N ALA A 310 19.73 -4.27 13.54
CA ALA A 310 19.31 -3.93 14.89
C ALA A 310 18.19 -4.83 15.43
N ARG A 311 17.38 -5.43 14.54
CA ARG A 311 16.30 -6.37 14.87
C ARG A 311 16.71 -7.84 14.69
N GLY A 312 17.90 -8.10 14.16
CA GLY A 312 18.37 -9.43 13.78
C GLY A 312 17.49 -10.10 12.72
N ILE A 313 16.96 -9.30 11.79
CA ILE A 313 16.16 -9.75 10.66
C ILE A 313 17.08 -10.00 9.46
N PRO A 314 16.99 -11.16 8.79
CA PRO A 314 17.71 -11.39 7.53
C PRO A 314 17.08 -10.62 6.37
N TYR A 315 17.94 -10.19 5.45
CA TYR A 315 17.55 -9.43 4.27
C TYR A 315 18.49 -9.78 3.10
N HIS A 316 18.00 -9.54 1.88
CA HIS A 316 18.78 -9.62 0.65
C HIS A 316 19.17 -8.21 0.21
N ARG A 317 20.46 -7.97 0.01
CA ARG A 317 20.97 -6.71 -0.50
C ARG A 317 21.41 -6.87 -1.94
N ILE A 318 20.81 -6.11 -2.85
CA ILE A 318 21.24 -6.01 -4.24
C ILE A 318 21.84 -4.61 -4.43
N ASP A 319 23.14 -4.56 -4.64
CA ASP A 319 23.89 -3.31 -4.72
C ASP A 319 25.10 -3.53 -5.63
N ALA A 320 25.29 -2.67 -6.62
CA ALA A 320 26.50 -2.70 -7.45
C ALA A 320 27.68 -1.99 -6.75
N THR A 321 27.42 -1.15 -5.75
CA THR A 321 28.49 -0.42 -5.05
C THR A 321 29.22 -1.32 -4.05
N HIS A 322 30.54 -1.19 -4.02
CA HIS A 322 31.40 -1.91 -3.08
C HIS A 322 31.54 -1.10 -1.77
N THR A 323 32.04 -1.76 -0.72
CA THR A 323 32.48 -1.07 0.49
C THR A 323 33.70 -0.19 0.20
N PHE A 324 34.06 0.70 1.13
CA PHE A 324 35.29 1.51 1.04
C PHE A 324 36.57 0.65 0.90
N GLU A 325 36.53 -0.60 1.36
CA GLU A 325 37.62 -1.57 1.25
C GLU A 325 37.63 -2.35 -0.08
N GLY A 326 36.70 -2.05 -0.99
CA GLY A 326 36.57 -2.70 -2.29
C GLY A 326 35.91 -4.08 -2.25
N THR A 327 35.37 -4.50 -1.10
CA THR A 327 34.67 -5.78 -0.93
C THR A 327 33.16 -5.64 -1.14
N LEU A 328 32.49 -6.75 -1.47
CA LEU A 328 31.03 -6.78 -1.52
C LEU A 328 30.44 -6.49 -0.14
N LYS A 329 29.34 -5.73 -0.12
CA LYS A 329 28.62 -5.39 1.12
C LYS A 329 28.02 -6.66 1.76
N PRO A 330 27.78 -6.69 3.08
CA PRO A 330 27.23 -7.87 3.76
C PRO A 330 25.84 -8.21 3.23
N ASN A 331 25.49 -9.50 3.25
CA ASN A 331 24.22 -10.03 2.75
C ASN A 331 23.93 -9.72 1.26
N TRP A 332 24.99 -9.50 0.47
CA TRP A 332 24.89 -9.26 -0.96
C TRP A 332 24.30 -10.47 -1.70
N THR A 333 23.38 -10.18 -2.62
CA THR A 333 22.72 -11.16 -3.50
C THR A 333 22.68 -10.57 -4.91
N GLY A 334 23.09 -11.34 -5.91
CA GLY A 334 23.03 -10.90 -7.30
C GLY A 334 21.61 -10.85 -7.86
N MET A 335 21.45 -10.20 -9.01
CA MET A 335 20.18 -10.09 -9.71
C MET A 335 20.38 -10.41 -11.19
N ASN A 336 20.41 -11.70 -11.50
CA ASN A 336 20.52 -12.19 -12.85
C ASN A 336 19.13 -12.21 -13.54
N PRO A 337 18.91 -11.40 -14.59
CA PRO A 337 17.64 -11.36 -15.32
C PRO A 337 17.22 -12.72 -15.92
N PHE A 338 18.21 -13.58 -16.21
CA PHE A 338 18.02 -14.91 -16.78
C PHE A 338 17.97 -16.04 -15.75
N PHE A 339 18.06 -15.72 -14.45
CA PHE A 339 17.98 -16.73 -13.40
C PHE A 339 16.66 -17.48 -13.46
N ILE A 340 16.72 -18.81 -13.47
CA ILE A 340 15.54 -19.68 -13.41
C ILE A 340 15.60 -20.52 -12.14
N SER A 341 14.52 -20.49 -11.37
CA SER A 341 14.38 -21.29 -10.16
C SER A 341 14.46 -22.78 -10.50
N PRO A 342 15.34 -23.57 -9.84
CA PRO A 342 15.47 -25.02 -10.09
C PRO A 342 14.19 -25.82 -9.78
N SER A 343 13.28 -25.23 -9.02
CA SER A 343 11.99 -25.82 -8.65
C SER A 343 10.99 -25.91 -9.81
N LEU A 344 11.19 -25.14 -10.88
CA LEU A 344 10.25 -25.03 -11.99
C LEU A 344 10.46 -26.15 -13.02
N SER A 345 9.37 -26.82 -13.39
CA SER A 345 9.38 -27.87 -14.43
C SER A 345 8.25 -27.69 -15.44
N GLY A 346 8.41 -28.28 -16.63
CA GLY A 346 7.36 -28.37 -17.65
C GLY A 346 6.88 -27.01 -18.18
N ASN A 347 5.55 -26.77 -18.14
CA ASN A 347 4.94 -25.56 -18.71
C ASN A 347 5.31 -24.28 -17.95
N ALA A 348 5.45 -24.35 -16.64
CA ALA A 348 5.81 -23.20 -15.81
C ALA A 348 7.22 -22.69 -16.14
N LEU A 349 8.16 -23.63 -16.36
CA LEU A 349 9.52 -23.34 -16.79
C LEU A 349 9.52 -22.57 -18.13
N HIS A 350 8.81 -23.09 -19.13
CA HIS A 350 8.70 -22.44 -20.44
C HIS A 350 8.14 -21.02 -20.34
N GLN A 351 7.06 -20.83 -19.58
CA GLN A 351 6.46 -19.51 -19.37
C GLN A 351 7.43 -18.54 -18.68
N ALA A 352 8.19 -19.01 -17.68
CA ALA A 352 9.18 -18.19 -16.99
C ALA A 352 10.30 -17.73 -17.94
N ILE A 353 10.82 -18.64 -18.78
CA ILE A 353 11.86 -18.32 -19.78
C ILE A 353 11.36 -17.26 -20.76
N VAL A 354 10.17 -17.46 -21.35
CA VAL A 354 9.60 -16.50 -22.32
C VAL A 354 9.37 -15.14 -21.66
N LYS A 355 8.78 -15.10 -20.46
CA LYS A 355 8.55 -13.84 -19.73
C LYS A 355 9.86 -13.10 -19.45
N LYS A 356 10.89 -13.79 -18.96
CA LYS A 356 12.21 -13.18 -18.67
C LYS A 356 12.89 -12.67 -19.93
N ALA A 357 12.81 -13.41 -21.04
CA ALA A 357 13.34 -12.97 -22.32
C ALA A 357 12.66 -11.69 -22.83
N VAL A 358 11.33 -11.58 -22.69
CA VAL A 358 10.57 -10.39 -23.06
C VAL A 358 10.91 -9.20 -22.15
N ILE A 359 11.03 -9.41 -20.83
CA ILE A 359 11.48 -8.34 -19.91
C ILE A 359 12.84 -7.82 -20.34
N PHE A 360 13.78 -8.72 -20.66
CA PHE A 360 15.11 -8.33 -21.08
C PHE A 360 15.11 -7.52 -22.37
N SER A 361 14.35 -7.94 -23.39
CA SER A 361 14.25 -7.18 -24.63
C SER A 361 13.55 -5.83 -24.45
N ASP A 362 12.52 -5.75 -23.59
CA ASP A 362 11.80 -4.52 -23.28
C ASP A 362 12.71 -3.50 -22.56
N VAL A 363 13.49 -3.93 -21.56
CA VAL A 363 14.43 -3.04 -20.86
C VAL A 363 15.52 -2.54 -21.81
N MET A 364 16.09 -3.42 -22.64
CA MET A 364 17.09 -3.02 -23.63
C MET A 364 16.53 -2.03 -24.65
N GLN A 365 15.26 -2.18 -25.03
CA GLN A 365 14.58 -1.23 -25.90
C GLN A 365 14.43 0.14 -25.23
N VAL A 366 14.02 0.21 -23.96
CA VAL A 366 13.89 1.49 -23.23
C VAL A 366 15.24 2.22 -23.17
N ILE A 367 16.33 1.51 -22.91
CA ILE A 367 17.69 2.09 -22.91
C ILE A 367 18.04 2.64 -24.30
N THR A 368 17.65 1.93 -25.36
CA THR A 368 17.86 2.38 -26.74
C THR A 368 17.11 3.68 -27.02
N ASP A 369 15.84 3.75 -26.62
CA ASP A 369 14.98 4.91 -26.81
C ASP A 369 15.46 6.14 -26.00
N LEU A 370 16.05 5.92 -24.82
CA LEU A 370 16.67 6.97 -24.02
C LEU A 370 17.91 7.60 -24.70
N LYS A 371 18.66 6.80 -25.47
CA LYS A 371 19.84 7.29 -26.23
C LYS A 371 19.47 8.01 -27.53
N GLY A 372 18.24 7.84 -28.02
CA GLY A 372 17.72 8.56 -29.17
C GLY A 372 16.49 7.89 -29.81
N LYS A 373 15.79 8.62 -30.68
CA LYS A 373 14.63 8.06 -31.41
C LYS A 373 15.12 7.10 -32.51
N ALA A 374 15.12 5.81 -32.20
CA ALA A 374 15.31 4.76 -33.20
C ALA A 374 14.06 4.60 -34.08
N ASP A 375 14.24 4.17 -35.33
CA ASP A 375 13.12 3.84 -36.22
C ASP A 375 12.39 2.58 -35.71
N SER A 376 11.07 2.71 -35.57
CA SER A 376 10.15 1.70 -35.05
C SER A 376 10.33 0.32 -35.68
N TYR A 377 10.69 0.25 -36.97
CA TYR A 377 10.98 -1.01 -37.65
C TYR A 377 12.19 -1.73 -37.06
N PHE A 378 13.31 -1.02 -36.89
CA PHE A 378 14.54 -1.59 -36.33
C PHE A 378 14.38 -1.92 -34.85
N THR A 379 13.62 -1.10 -34.11
CA THR A 379 13.32 -1.36 -32.71
C THR A 379 12.55 -2.67 -32.52
N GLY A 380 11.53 -2.92 -33.35
CA GLY A 380 10.77 -4.17 -33.32
C GLY A 380 11.61 -5.40 -33.67
N LEU A 381 12.44 -5.29 -34.73
CA LEU A 381 13.35 -6.35 -35.16
C LEU A 381 14.39 -6.70 -34.08
N ASN A 382 15.02 -5.68 -33.49
CA ASN A 382 16.01 -5.85 -32.42
C ASN A 382 15.39 -6.49 -31.17
N ARG A 383 14.19 -6.06 -30.77
CA ARG A 383 13.45 -6.65 -29.65
C ARG A 383 13.19 -8.15 -29.87
N GLN A 384 12.75 -8.53 -31.07
CA GLN A 384 12.50 -9.94 -31.43
C GLN A 384 13.79 -10.76 -31.41
N MET A 385 14.88 -10.24 -31.99
CA MET A 385 16.18 -10.89 -32.00
C MET A 385 16.68 -11.14 -30.57
N LEU A 386 16.62 -10.13 -29.68
CA LEU A 386 17.04 -10.26 -28.29
C LEU A 386 16.23 -11.29 -27.53
N ALA A 387 14.90 -11.28 -27.70
CA ALA A 387 14.03 -12.26 -27.05
C ALA A 387 14.37 -13.69 -27.50
N ASN A 388 14.55 -13.91 -28.81
CA ASN A 388 14.89 -15.23 -29.36
C ASN A 388 16.26 -15.72 -28.87
N LEU A 389 17.27 -14.86 -28.86
CA LEU A 389 18.60 -15.20 -28.33
C LEU A 389 18.58 -15.47 -26.82
N ALA A 390 17.83 -14.68 -26.05
CA ALA A 390 17.69 -14.91 -24.61
C ALA A 390 17.01 -16.26 -24.30
N ILE A 391 15.96 -16.62 -25.06
CA ILE A 391 15.30 -17.93 -24.92
C ILE A 391 16.28 -19.07 -25.26
N LEU A 392 17.05 -18.92 -26.34
CA LEU A 392 18.07 -19.90 -26.74
C LEU A 392 19.05 -20.14 -25.60
N VAL A 393 19.66 -19.06 -25.09
CA VAL A 393 20.68 -19.10 -24.02
C VAL A 393 20.13 -19.72 -22.74
N MET A 394 18.94 -19.30 -22.30
CA MET A 394 18.33 -19.82 -21.06
C MET A 394 18.00 -21.32 -21.11
N ASN A 395 17.69 -21.88 -22.29
CA ASN A 395 17.43 -23.33 -22.40
C ASN A 395 18.71 -24.15 -22.54
N THR A 396 19.73 -23.61 -23.20
CA THR A 396 20.90 -24.40 -23.65
C THR A 396 22.08 -24.31 -22.70
N VAL A 397 22.36 -23.15 -22.11
CA VAL A 397 23.51 -22.95 -21.21
C VAL A 397 23.46 -23.84 -19.96
N PRO A 398 22.31 -24.00 -19.26
CA PRO A 398 22.23 -24.91 -18.11
C PRO A 398 22.59 -26.35 -18.45
N VAL A 399 22.26 -26.80 -19.66
CA VAL A 399 22.52 -28.16 -20.11
C VAL A 399 23.96 -28.33 -20.61
N LEU A 400 24.48 -27.35 -21.36
CA LEU A 400 25.82 -27.41 -21.95
C LEU A 400 26.93 -27.20 -20.91
N TYR A 401 26.76 -26.22 -20.03
CA TYR A 401 27.81 -25.77 -19.13
C TYR A 401 27.52 -26.04 -17.65
N LYS A 402 26.37 -26.66 -17.33
CA LYS A 402 26.00 -27.02 -15.96
C LYS A 402 26.06 -25.80 -15.02
N ARG A 403 25.53 -24.66 -15.47
CA ARG A 403 25.45 -23.41 -14.71
C ARG A 403 24.27 -22.56 -15.18
N GLN A 404 23.88 -21.55 -14.41
CA GLN A 404 22.82 -20.64 -14.81
C GLN A 404 23.25 -19.81 -16.03
N ALA A 405 22.29 -19.55 -16.92
CA ALA A 405 22.43 -18.63 -18.04
C ALA A 405 22.62 -17.20 -17.54
N THR A 406 23.45 -16.41 -18.23
CA THR A 406 23.72 -15.01 -17.87
C THR A 406 23.63 -14.09 -19.08
N PRO A 407 23.41 -12.78 -18.89
CA PRO A 407 23.48 -11.80 -19.98
C PRO A 407 24.79 -11.82 -20.77
N ALA A 408 25.91 -12.19 -20.13
CA ALA A 408 27.21 -12.36 -20.80
C ALA A 408 27.20 -13.47 -21.86
N ASP A 409 26.40 -14.53 -21.67
CA ASP A 409 26.26 -15.60 -22.66
C ASP A 409 25.53 -15.10 -23.91
N LEU A 410 24.52 -14.24 -23.74
CA LEU A 410 23.84 -13.58 -24.85
C LEU A 410 24.79 -12.60 -25.56
N GLN A 411 25.57 -11.83 -24.80
CA GLN A 411 26.59 -10.92 -25.34
C GLN A 411 27.60 -11.65 -26.23
N LEU A 412 28.05 -12.85 -25.83
CA LEU A 412 28.96 -13.65 -26.64
C LEU A 412 28.34 -14.02 -27.99
N LEU A 413 27.08 -14.47 -28.00
CA LEU A 413 26.38 -14.89 -29.21
C LEU A 413 26.02 -13.73 -30.14
N ILE A 414 25.59 -12.59 -29.59
CA ILE A 414 25.25 -11.42 -30.41
C ILE A 414 26.51 -10.79 -31.03
N ASN A 415 27.68 -10.96 -30.39
CA ASN A 415 28.94 -10.49 -30.93
C ASN A 415 29.51 -11.40 -32.02
N ASN A 416 29.24 -12.71 -31.95
CA ASN A 416 29.69 -13.67 -32.93
C ASN A 416 28.62 -14.75 -33.22
N PHE A 417 27.91 -14.58 -34.34
CA PHE A 417 26.88 -15.53 -34.78
C PHE A 417 27.43 -16.91 -35.17
N ASP A 418 28.73 -17.05 -35.45
CA ASP A 418 29.35 -18.35 -35.75
C ASP A 418 29.33 -19.30 -34.53
N LEU A 419 29.08 -18.78 -33.34
CA LEU A 419 28.95 -19.56 -32.12
C LEU A 419 27.55 -20.12 -31.91
N LEU A 420 26.54 -19.75 -32.71
CA LEU A 420 25.15 -20.21 -32.58
C LEU A 420 24.90 -21.71 -32.91
N PRO A 421 25.58 -22.35 -33.88
CA PRO A 421 25.29 -23.74 -34.28
C PRO A 421 25.24 -24.79 -33.16
N PRO A 422 26.16 -24.81 -32.16
CA PRO A 422 26.07 -25.76 -31.04
C PRO A 422 24.84 -25.52 -30.15
N TYR A 423 24.47 -24.26 -29.93
CA TYR A 423 23.29 -23.91 -29.13
C TYR A 423 21.99 -24.30 -29.84
N VAL A 424 21.87 -24.03 -31.14
CA VAL A 424 20.68 -24.40 -31.93
C VAL A 424 20.53 -25.91 -32.02
N SER A 425 21.62 -26.63 -32.28
CA SER A 425 21.60 -28.10 -32.30
C SER A 425 21.13 -28.67 -30.96
N LYS A 426 21.59 -28.10 -29.85
CA LYS A 426 21.17 -28.53 -28.52
C LYS A 426 19.71 -28.19 -28.22
N LEU A 427 19.23 -27.03 -28.65
CA LEU A 427 17.83 -26.66 -28.52
C LEU A 427 16.93 -27.63 -29.30
N ASP A 428 17.31 -27.99 -30.52
CA ASP A 428 16.58 -28.95 -31.35
C ASP A 428 16.54 -30.35 -30.71
N GLU A 429 17.59 -30.74 -29.97
CA GLU A 429 17.59 -31.98 -29.17
C GLU A 429 16.59 -31.93 -28.01
N LEU A 430 16.56 -30.82 -27.27
CA LEU A 430 15.68 -30.62 -26.13
C LEU A 430 14.21 -30.48 -26.54
N ASP A 431 13.97 -29.93 -27.74
CA ASP A 431 12.63 -29.64 -28.24
C ASP A 431 12.04 -30.74 -29.15
N ARG A 432 12.70 -31.90 -29.29
CA ARG A 432 12.26 -32.99 -30.19
C ARG A 432 10.83 -33.46 -29.92
N GLU A 433 10.44 -33.55 -28.65
CA GLU A 433 9.15 -34.08 -28.24
C GLU A 433 8.04 -33.03 -28.28
N GLN A 434 8.32 -31.81 -27.82
CA GLN A 434 7.29 -30.79 -27.58
C GLN A 434 7.17 -29.75 -28.71
N LYS A 435 8.20 -29.58 -29.56
CA LYS A 435 8.26 -28.63 -30.70
C LYS A 435 7.80 -27.21 -30.35
N ARG A 436 8.11 -26.72 -29.15
CA ARG A 436 7.71 -25.41 -28.64
C ARG A 436 8.58 -24.27 -29.14
N TYR A 437 9.82 -24.55 -29.51
CA TYR A 437 10.84 -23.57 -29.90
C TYR A 437 11.24 -23.68 -31.38
N SER A 438 10.52 -24.47 -32.18
CA SER A 438 10.81 -24.68 -33.60
C SER A 438 10.88 -23.37 -34.40
N PHE A 439 10.05 -22.38 -34.05
CA PHE A 439 10.07 -21.06 -34.68
C PHE A 439 11.38 -20.29 -34.41
N ILE A 440 11.99 -20.50 -33.24
CA ILE A 440 13.27 -19.88 -32.85
C ILE A 440 14.40 -20.54 -33.64
N SER A 441 14.40 -21.88 -33.70
CA SER A 441 15.39 -22.62 -34.50
C SER A 441 15.32 -22.23 -35.98
N GLN A 442 14.11 -22.05 -36.53
CA GLN A 442 13.92 -21.58 -37.90
C GLN A 442 14.47 -20.16 -38.09
N TYR A 443 14.06 -19.22 -37.22
CA TYR A 443 14.52 -17.83 -37.24
C TYR A 443 16.05 -17.74 -37.22
N ILE A 444 16.71 -18.47 -36.30
CA ILE A 444 18.18 -18.44 -36.19
C ILE A 444 18.84 -19.03 -37.46
N ARG A 445 18.31 -20.15 -37.99
CA ARG A 445 18.90 -20.81 -39.18
C ARG A 445 18.73 -19.98 -40.46
N GLU A 446 17.60 -19.30 -40.63
CA GLU A 446 17.30 -18.53 -41.85
C GLU A 446 17.86 -17.10 -41.79
N ASP A 447 17.64 -16.40 -40.67
CA ASP A 447 17.92 -14.97 -40.54
C ASP A 447 19.29 -14.66 -39.93
N LEU A 448 19.81 -15.48 -38.99
CA LEU A 448 21.10 -15.23 -38.33
C LEU A 448 22.27 -16.04 -38.91
N LEU A 449 22.03 -17.27 -39.36
CA LEU A 449 23.04 -18.16 -39.95
C LEU A 449 22.90 -18.30 -41.47
N GLY A 450 21.73 -17.97 -42.02
CA GLY A 450 21.38 -18.20 -43.42
C GLY A 450 21.52 -16.96 -44.29
N LYS A 451 20.55 -16.77 -45.20
CA LYS A 451 20.57 -15.68 -46.20
C LYS A 451 20.40 -14.30 -45.56
N GLY A 452 19.79 -14.21 -44.37
CA GLY A 452 19.56 -12.94 -43.65
C GLY A 452 20.78 -12.39 -42.90
N ARG A 453 21.84 -13.20 -42.70
CA ARG A 453 22.99 -12.87 -41.86
C ARG A 453 23.62 -11.50 -42.11
N PRO A 454 24.05 -11.14 -43.35
CA PRO A 454 24.74 -9.87 -43.57
C PRO A 454 23.87 -8.66 -43.26
N LYS A 455 22.55 -8.79 -43.48
CA LYS A 455 21.59 -7.73 -43.16
C LYS A 455 21.41 -7.63 -41.64
N MET A 456 21.25 -8.75 -40.95
CA MET A 456 21.08 -8.78 -39.49
C MET A 456 22.32 -8.29 -38.75
N GLU A 457 23.53 -8.64 -39.20
CA GLU A 457 24.78 -8.16 -38.60
C GLU A 457 24.93 -6.65 -38.68
N ASP A 458 24.51 -6.02 -39.77
CA ASP A 458 24.53 -4.56 -39.92
C ASP A 458 23.44 -3.89 -39.08
N GLN A 459 22.22 -4.43 -39.10
CA GLN A 459 21.06 -3.89 -38.39
C GLN A 459 21.14 -4.04 -36.86
N SER A 460 21.90 -5.01 -36.36
CA SER A 460 22.07 -5.29 -34.92
C SER A 460 23.24 -4.55 -34.26
N ARG A 461 24.06 -3.80 -35.02
CA ARG A 461 25.25 -3.09 -34.49
C ARG A 461 24.93 -2.19 -33.29
N GLY A 462 23.84 -1.41 -33.38
CA GLY A 462 23.41 -0.52 -32.30
C GLY A 462 23.11 -1.30 -31.01
N THR A 463 22.29 -2.36 -31.13
CA THR A 463 21.91 -3.24 -30.02
C THR A 463 23.13 -3.93 -29.39
N ARG A 464 24.08 -4.38 -30.22
CA ARG A 464 25.34 -4.98 -29.75
C ARG A 464 26.15 -4.00 -28.90
N ASN A 465 26.29 -2.76 -29.37
CA ASN A 465 27.01 -1.72 -28.62
C ASN A 465 26.34 -1.44 -27.27
N ILE A 466 25.01 -1.36 -27.22
CA ILE A 466 24.27 -1.13 -25.98
C ILE A 466 24.48 -2.28 -24.99
N ILE A 467 24.41 -3.54 -25.43
CA ILE A 467 24.66 -4.69 -24.55
C ILE A 467 26.12 -4.73 -24.09
N ASN A 468 27.05 -4.38 -24.97
CA ASN A 468 28.47 -4.31 -24.62
C ASN A 468 28.76 -3.24 -23.57
N GLU A 469 28.13 -2.08 -23.69
CA GLU A 469 28.23 -0.98 -22.72
C GLU A 469 27.54 -1.32 -21.40
N PHE A 470 26.38 -1.97 -21.45
CA PHE A 470 25.62 -2.40 -20.28
C PHE A 470 26.40 -3.39 -19.40
N LEU A 471 27.19 -4.29 -20.01
CA LEU A 471 28.03 -5.26 -19.31
C LEU A 471 29.50 -4.81 -19.20
N LEU A 472 29.80 -3.55 -19.51
CA LEU A 472 31.17 -3.03 -19.52
C LEU A 472 31.72 -2.84 -18.11
N MET A 473 30.90 -2.33 -17.20
CA MET A 473 31.28 -2.09 -15.80
C MET A 473 31.33 -3.42 -15.02
N PRO A 474 32.49 -3.80 -14.45
CA PRO A 474 32.64 -5.03 -13.69
C PRO A 474 31.62 -5.17 -12.54
N GLU A 475 31.36 -4.07 -11.84
CA GLU A 475 30.50 -4.02 -10.66
C GLU A 475 29.05 -4.37 -11.01
N SER A 476 28.54 -3.77 -12.10
CA SER A 476 27.21 -4.07 -12.62
C SER A 476 27.16 -5.50 -13.20
N LYS A 477 28.22 -5.93 -13.87
CA LYS A 477 28.32 -7.27 -14.45
C LYS A 477 28.25 -8.36 -13.38
N ASP A 478 28.85 -8.16 -12.21
CA ASP A 478 28.80 -9.10 -11.09
C ASP A 478 27.36 -9.28 -10.58
N VAL A 479 26.57 -8.20 -10.51
CA VAL A 479 25.15 -8.27 -10.15
C VAL A 479 24.35 -9.05 -11.20
N TYR A 480 24.49 -8.72 -12.48
CA TYR A 480 23.68 -9.30 -13.56
C TYR A 480 24.09 -10.72 -13.96
N CYS A 481 25.35 -11.08 -13.81
CA CYS A 481 25.89 -12.39 -14.20
C CYS A 481 26.06 -13.34 -13.01
N ALA A 482 25.46 -13.01 -11.87
CA ALA A 482 25.49 -13.84 -10.69
C ALA A 482 24.86 -15.22 -10.94
N GLN A 483 25.57 -16.27 -10.51
CA GLN A 483 25.05 -17.64 -10.53
C GLN A 483 24.03 -17.87 -9.42
N ALA A 484 24.29 -17.29 -8.24
CA ALA A 484 23.32 -17.19 -7.15
C ALA A 484 22.61 -15.84 -7.26
N SER A 485 21.34 -15.87 -7.66
CA SER A 485 20.52 -14.69 -7.87
C SER A 485 19.27 -14.74 -7.01
N ILE A 486 18.69 -13.58 -6.78
CA ILE A 486 17.43 -13.42 -6.11
C ILE A 486 16.28 -14.14 -6.85
N ASP A 487 15.42 -14.82 -6.09
CA ASP A 487 14.17 -15.43 -6.56
C ASP A 487 12.97 -14.68 -5.98
N PHE A 488 12.36 -13.81 -6.80
CA PHE A 488 11.25 -12.97 -6.37
C PHE A 488 9.99 -13.76 -6.00
N ASP A 489 9.75 -14.91 -6.63
CA ASP A 489 8.59 -15.74 -6.31
C ASP A 489 8.74 -16.31 -4.88
N GLN A 490 9.94 -16.78 -4.53
CA GLN A 490 10.27 -17.26 -3.19
C GLN A 490 10.18 -16.15 -2.13
N ILE A 491 10.73 -14.96 -2.42
CA ILE A 491 10.69 -13.81 -1.49
C ILE A 491 9.27 -13.40 -1.16
N LEU A 492 8.41 -13.33 -2.19
CA LEU A 492 7.00 -12.97 -2.03
C LEU A 492 6.20 -14.07 -1.30
N GLU A 493 6.59 -15.33 -1.44
CA GLU A 493 5.96 -16.45 -0.72
C GLU A 493 6.36 -16.46 0.77
N ASN A 494 7.63 -16.21 1.07
CA ASN A 494 8.18 -16.29 2.42
C ASN A 494 8.05 -14.99 3.23
N GLY A 495 7.76 -13.85 2.59
CA GLY A 495 7.75 -12.56 3.27
C GLY A 495 9.16 -12.08 3.64
N GLU A 496 10.11 -12.30 2.75
CA GLU A 496 11.50 -11.90 2.91
C GLU A 496 11.69 -10.40 2.64
N ILE A 497 12.82 -9.87 3.10
CA ILE A 497 13.18 -8.46 2.93
C ILE A 497 14.21 -8.33 1.82
N THR A 498 13.94 -7.44 0.88
CA THR A 498 14.86 -7.14 -0.24
C THR A 498 15.11 -5.65 -0.30
N VAL A 499 16.38 -5.28 -0.37
CA VAL A 499 16.82 -3.90 -0.51
C VAL A 499 17.66 -3.81 -1.78
N CYS A 500 17.28 -2.91 -2.69
CA CYS A 500 17.95 -2.71 -3.97
C CYS A 500 18.36 -1.25 -4.12
N ASN A 501 19.67 -1.02 -4.23
CA ASN A 501 20.24 0.26 -4.64
C ASN A 501 20.56 0.17 -6.13
N TYR A 502 19.86 0.93 -6.98
CA TYR A 502 20.13 0.93 -8.41
C TYR A 502 21.23 1.91 -8.86
N ASP A 503 21.87 2.58 -7.90
CA ASP A 503 23.08 3.40 -8.05
C ASP A 503 23.02 4.38 -9.22
N LEU A 504 22.17 5.38 -9.08
CA LEU A 504 21.99 6.44 -10.08
C LEU A 504 23.29 7.24 -10.32
N ALA A 505 24.21 7.28 -9.35
CA ALA A 505 25.48 7.98 -9.47
C ALA A 505 26.45 7.34 -10.47
N SER A 506 26.34 6.03 -10.71
CA SER A 506 27.22 5.29 -11.64
C SER A 506 26.91 5.50 -13.12
N GLY A 507 25.82 6.19 -13.46
CA GLY A 507 25.49 6.62 -14.82
C GLY A 507 24.04 6.38 -15.21
N ASP A 508 23.44 7.39 -15.84
CA ASP A 508 21.99 7.48 -16.08
C ASP A 508 21.40 6.24 -16.77
N SER A 509 22.02 5.73 -17.84
CA SER A 509 21.43 4.63 -18.61
C SER A 509 21.53 3.26 -17.93
N ASN A 510 22.67 2.96 -17.29
CA ASN A 510 22.90 1.66 -16.64
C ASN A 510 22.10 1.55 -15.33
N ALA A 511 22.00 2.65 -14.57
CA ALA A 511 21.19 2.70 -13.36
C ALA A 511 19.70 2.55 -13.64
N ILE A 512 19.19 3.24 -14.68
CA ILE A 512 17.79 3.09 -15.13
C ILE A 512 17.53 1.65 -15.58
N ALA A 513 18.44 1.07 -16.37
CA ALA A 513 18.34 -0.33 -16.79
C ALA A 513 18.22 -1.27 -15.58
N PHE A 514 19.07 -1.07 -14.58
CA PHE A 514 19.08 -1.88 -13.37
C PHE A 514 17.75 -1.79 -12.61
N GLY A 515 17.30 -0.56 -12.33
CA GLY A 515 16.05 -0.32 -11.63
C GLY A 515 14.85 -0.87 -12.39
N LEU A 516 14.83 -0.75 -13.73
CA LEU A 516 13.78 -1.31 -14.58
C LEU A 516 13.80 -2.85 -14.59
N PHE A 517 14.98 -3.47 -14.66
CA PHE A 517 15.09 -4.92 -14.54
C PHE A 517 14.46 -5.39 -13.23
N PHE A 518 14.83 -4.74 -12.11
CA PHE A 518 14.32 -5.08 -10.79
C PHE A 518 12.80 -4.92 -10.75
N LEU A 519 12.31 -3.74 -11.12
CA LEU A 519 10.91 -3.37 -11.09
C LEU A 519 10.06 -4.29 -11.96
N LEU A 520 10.43 -4.53 -13.22
CA LEU A 520 9.65 -5.37 -14.13
C LEU A 520 9.67 -6.86 -13.74
N SER A 521 10.80 -7.35 -13.23
CA SER A 521 10.90 -8.73 -12.72
C SER A 521 10.03 -8.91 -11.48
N PHE A 522 10.09 -7.96 -10.54
CA PHE A 522 9.26 -7.95 -9.34
C PHE A 522 7.77 -7.86 -9.69
N ASN A 523 7.38 -6.97 -10.61
CA ASN A 523 5.99 -6.83 -11.05
C ASN A 523 5.44 -8.14 -11.60
N ASN A 524 6.22 -8.85 -12.43
CA ASN A 524 5.80 -10.13 -12.97
C ASN A 524 5.66 -11.20 -11.89
N ALA A 525 6.55 -11.25 -10.90
CA ALA A 525 6.46 -12.16 -9.76
C ALA A 525 5.21 -11.88 -8.88
N VAL A 526 4.89 -10.59 -8.67
CA VAL A 526 3.66 -10.20 -7.96
C VAL A 526 2.42 -10.69 -8.72
N LEU A 527 2.39 -10.54 -10.03
CA LEU A 527 1.25 -10.94 -10.87
C LEU A 527 1.14 -12.46 -11.09
N SER A 528 2.22 -13.23 -10.93
CA SER A 528 2.20 -14.70 -10.95
C SER A 528 1.84 -15.34 -9.61
N ARG A 529 1.85 -14.55 -8.52
CA ARG A 529 1.70 -15.07 -7.16
C ARG A 529 0.38 -15.83 -6.95
N PRO A 530 0.42 -17.11 -6.52
CA PRO A 530 -0.80 -17.92 -6.35
C PRO A 530 -1.67 -17.43 -5.18
N GLY A 531 -2.93 -17.89 -5.14
CA GLY A 531 -3.86 -17.65 -4.02
C GLY A 531 -4.87 -16.51 -4.20
N THR A 532 -5.39 -16.01 -3.08
CA THR A 532 -6.42 -14.97 -3.02
C THR A 532 -6.00 -13.84 -2.06
N GLU A 533 -6.75 -12.72 -2.05
CA GLU A 533 -6.52 -11.59 -1.13
C GLU A 533 -6.53 -12.00 0.36
N LYS A 534 -7.16 -13.13 0.72
CA LYS A 534 -7.17 -13.58 2.13
C LYS A 534 -5.98 -14.44 2.49
N THR A 535 -5.46 -15.21 1.52
CA THR A 535 -4.43 -16.25 1.72
C THR A 535 -3.01 -15.73 1.52
N ARG A 536 -2.85 -14.70 0.68
CA ARG A 536 -1.53 -14.10 0.44
C ARG A 536 -1.04 -13.34 1.66
N ILE A 537 0.27 -13.36 1.86
CA ILE A 537 0.97 -12.58 2.87
C ILE A 537 1.03 -11.12 2.40
N PRO A 538 0.78 -10.14 3.28
CA PRO A 538 0.97 -8.72 2.96
C PRO A 538 2.42 -8.42 2.59
N HIS A 539 2.62 -7.67 1.50
CA HIS A 539 3.95 -7.22 1.07
C HIS A 539 3.95 -5.71 0.87
N PHE A 540 4.95 -5.02 1.39
CA PHE A 540 5.10 -3.57 1.27
C PHE A 540 6.25 -3.25 0.33
N PHE A 541 5.94 -2.56 -0.76
CA PHE A 541 6.91 -2.19 -1.79
C PHE A 541 7.14 -0.68 -1.76
N TYR A 542 8.33 -0.29 -1.29
CA TYR A 542 8.80 1.09 -1.18
C TYR A 542 9.69 1.43 -2.37
N VAL A 543 9.34 2.50 -3.09
CA VAL A 543 10.11 2.99 -4.22
C VAL A 543 10.43 4.45 -3.99
N ASP A 544 11.71 4.76 -3.79
CA ASP A 544 12.18 6.13 -3.79
C ASP A 544 12.49 6.59 -5.21
N GLU A 545 12.18 7.86 -5.49
CA GLU A 545 12.41 8.50 -6.78
C GLU A 545 11.83 7.70 -7.98
N LEU A 546 10.55 7.28 -7.88
CA LEU A 546 9.83 6.54 -8.93
C LEU A 546 9.95 7.16 -10.34
N PRO A 547 9.97 8.49 -10.53
CA PRO A 547 9.95 9.08 -11.86
C PRO A 547 11.15 8.74 -12.75
N VAL A 548 12.26 8.29 -12.16
CA VAL A 548 13.44 7.80 -12.90
C VAL A 548 13.17 6.44 -13.56
N LEU A 549 12.27 5.64 -12.99
CA LEU A 549 11.96 4.27 -13.40
C LEU A 549 10.60 4.15 -14.10
N ILE A 550 10.13 5.23 -14.72
CA ILE A 550 8.83 5.26 -15.39
C ILE A 550 8.80 4.28 -16.56
N HIS A 551 7.83 3.37 -16.54
CA HIS A 551 7.56 2.42 -17.60
C HIS A 551 6.05 2.18 -17.75
N SER A 552 5.58 1.90 -18.97
CA SER A 552 4.15 1.68 -19.27
C SER A 552 3.52 0.55 -18.42
N SER A 553 4.29 -0.49 -18.10
CA SER A 553 3.85 -1.58 -17.23
C SER A 553 3.47 -1.16 -15.80
N LEU A 554 3.89 0.02 -15.32
CA LEU A 554 3.58 0.50 -13.97
C LEU A 554 2.08 0.74 -13.74
N GLU A 555 1.30 1.04 -14.79
CA GLU A 555 -0.15 1.22 -14.69
C GLU A 555 -0.85 0.01 -14.04
N LYS A 556 -0.38 -1.19 -14.41
CA LYS A 556 -0.91 -2.46 -13.87
C LYS A 556 -0.63 -2.58 -12.38
N ASN A 557 0.44 -1.98 -11.89
CA ASN A 557 0.80 -2.06 -10.48
C ASN A 557 -0.25 -1.36 -9.62
N PHE A 558 -0.53 -0.09 -9.89
CA PHE A 558 -1.52 0.70 -9.14
C PHE A 558 -2.96 0.16 -9.28
N SER A 559 -3.25 -0.59 -10.35
CA SER A 559 -4.57 -1.18 -10.59
C SER A 559 -4.77 -2.57 -9.98
N LEU A 560 -3.72 -3.42 -9.99
CA LEU A 560 -3.84 -4.84 -9.68
C LEU A 560 -3.18 -5.26 -8.37
N PHE A 561 -2.11 -4.60 -7.91
CA PHE A 561 -1.30 -5.05 -6.77
C PHE A 561 -2.12 -5.22 -5.49
N ARG A 562 -3.15 -4.40 -5.30
CA ARG A 562 -4.13 -4.57 -4.22
C ARG A 562 -4.67 -6.00 -4.12
N LYS A 563 -5.06 -6.61 -5.25
CA LYS A 563 -5.60 -7.99 -5.30
C LYS A 563 -4.56 -9.05 -4.93
N PHE A 564 -3.28 -8.73 -5.13
CA PHE A 564 -2.13 -9.57 -4.79
C PHE A 564 -1.54 -9.28 -3.40
N ARG A 565 -2.21 -8.43 -2.61
CA ARG A 565 -1.75 -7.96 -1.29
C ARG A 565 -0.37 -7.32 -1.31
N VAL A 566 -0.09 -6.54 -2.34
CA VAL A 566 1.10 -5.70 -2.40
C VAL A 566 0.67 -4.25 -2.33
N ALA A 567 1.20 -3.50 -1.35
CA ALA A 567 0.98 -2.07 -1.23
C ALA A 567 2.22 -1.34 -1.74
N MET A 568 2.01 -0.40 -2.66
CA MET A 568 3.10 0.46 -3.15
C MET A 568 3.14 1.74 -2.36
N PHE A 569 4.35 2.17 -2.03
CA PHE A 569 4.65 3.44 -1.40
C PHE A 569 5.72 4.12 -2.25
N CYS A 570 5.33 5.16 -2.99
CA CYS A 570 6.19 5.81 -3.97
C CYS A 570 6.51 7.24 -3.54
N ALA A 571 7.77 7.65 -3.67
CA ALA A 571 8.16 9.04 -3.55
C ALA A 571 8.44 9.66 -4.92
N ILE A 572 7.99 10.89 -5.10
CA ILE A 572 8.20 11.74 -6.28
C ILE A 572 8.64 13.14 -5.81
N GLN A 573 9.31 13.90 -6.69
CA GLN A 573 9.68 15.29 -6.38
C GLN A 573 8.66 16.31 -6.88
N THR A 574 8.04 16.02 -8.03
CA THR A 574 6.99 16.83 -8.64
C THR A 574 6.23 15.98 -9.66
N LEU A 575 4.94 16.27 -9.87
CA LEU A 575 4.15 15.59 -10.89
C LEU A 575 4.62 15.89 -12.31
N ASP A 576 5.37 16.97 -12.51
CA ASP A 576 5.88 17.37 -13.83
C ASP A 576 6.97 16.42 -14.35
N GLN A 577 7.60 15.62 -13.47
CA GLN A 577 8.56 14.58 -13.89
C GLN A 577 7.90 13.52 -14.79
N PHE A 578 6.59 13.32 -14.70
CA PHE A 578 5.84 12.38 -15.55
C PHE A 578 5.60 12.91 -16.97
N GLU A 579 5.73 14.22 -17.19
CA GLU A 579 5.44 14.85 -18.49
C GLU A 579 6.62 14.80 -19.46
N LYS A 580 7.78 14.27 -19.04
CA LYS A 580 8.99 14.17 -19.89
C LYS A 580 8.78 13.36 -21.17
N ASN A 581 7.97 12.31 -21.08
CA ASN A 581 7.71 11.38 -22.18
C ASN A 581 6.22 11.32 -22.50
N GLU A 582 5.84 11.66 -23.74
CA GLU A 582 4.44 11.66 -24.22
C GLU A 582 3.73 10.32 -23.99
N ILE A 583 4.46 9.20 -24.17
CA ILE A 583 3.91 7.84 -24.01
C ILE A 583 3.48 7.56 -22.57
N THR A 584 4.17 8.14 -21.59
CA THR A 584 3.98 7.82 -20.16
C THR A 584 3.32 8.95 -19.38
N LYS A 585 2.99 10.07 -20.03
CA LYS A 585 2.35 11.24 -19.42
C LYS A 585 1.05 10.90 -18.68
N TYR A 586 0.29 9.93 -19.20
CA TYR A 586 -0.96 9.47 -18.58
C TYR A 586 -0.77 8.87 -17.17
N LEU A 587 0.43 8.40 -16.82
CA LEU A 587 0.72 7.84 -15.49
C LEU A 587 0.59 8.88 -14.37
N LYS A 588 0.70 10.18 -14.67
CA LYS A 588 0.36 11.27 -13.73
C LYS A 588 -1.05 11.08 -13.17
N GLY A 589 -2.03 10.80 -14.03
CA GLY A 589 -3.41 10.55 -13.61
C GLY A 589 -3.59 9.24 -12.83
N VAL A 590 -2.81 8.20 -13.16
CA VAL A 590 -2.83 6.92 -12.44
C VAL A 590 -2.30 7.07 -11.02
N ILE A 591 -1.21 7.82 -10.84
CA ILE A 591 -0.56 8.04 -9.54
C ILE A 591 -1.40 8.95 -8.64
N LEU A 592 -2.05 9.98 -9.19
CA LEU A 592 -3.04 10.78 -8.46
C LEU A 592 -4.26 9.96 -8.01
N GLY A 593 -4.45 8.75 -8.55
CA GLY A 593 -5.45 7.79 -8.09
C GLY A 593 -5.09 7.06 -6.79
N CYS A 594 -3.88 7.27 -6.24
CA CYS A 594 -3.50 6.72 -4.93
C CYS A 594 -4.41 7.28 -3.83
N ALA A 595 -4.86 6.42 -2.91
CA ALA A 595 -5.77 6.85 -1.84
C ALA A 595 -5.11 7.65 -0.72
N HIS A 596 -3.78 7.50 -0.57
CA HIS A 596 -2.99 8.19 0.43
C HIS A 596 -1.95 9.05 -0.27
N ILE A 597 -2.01 10.36 -0.09
CA ILE A 597 -1.09 11.31 -0.71
C ILE A 597 -0.56 12.25 0.36
N PHE A 598 0.77 12.28 0.49
CA PHE A 598 1.51 13.12 1.42
C PHE A 598 2.14 14.25 0.61
N VAL A 599 1.63 15.46 0.73
CA VAL A 599 2.14 16.63 -0.01
C VAL A 599 2.94 17.50 0.94
N PHE A 600 4.25 17.59 0.72
CA PHE A 600 5.15 18.48 1.46
C PHE A 600 5.03 19.92 0.99
N GLY A 601 5.52 20.85 1.81
CA GLY A 601 5.69 22.25 1.42
C GLY A 601 6.67 22.47 0.29
N ARG A 602 6.83 23.74 -0.13
CA ARG A 602 7.70 24.14 -1.25
C ARG A 602 7.35 23.43 -2.58
N SER A 603 6.10 23.05 -2.75
CA SER A 603 5.58 22.45 -3.98
C SER A 603 5.70 23.41 -5.17
N SER A 604 5.75 22.85 -6.38
CA SER A 604 5.70 23.63 -7.61
C SER A 604 4.31 24.22 -7.85
N LEU A 605 4.19 25.23 -8.72
CA LEU A 605 2.90 25.86 -9.03
C LEU A 605 1.88 24.86 -9.59
N SER A 606 2.32 24.01 -10.53
CA SER A 606 1.51 22.96 -11.14
C SER A 606 1.01 21.95 -10.10
N ASP A 607 1.88 21.53 -9.18
CA ASP A 607 1.50 20.61 -8.10
C ASP A 607 0.49 21.27 -7.14
N MET A 608 0.73 22.53 -6.75
CA MET A 608 -0.16 23.28 -5.84
C MET A 608 -1.57 23.43 -6.41
N GLU A 609 -1.70 23.78 -7.69
CA GLU A 609 -2.99 23.89 -8.38
C GLU A 609 -3.73 22.55 -8.40
N VAL A 610 -3.02 21.46 -8.70
CA VAL A 610 -3.60 20.11 -8.74
C VAL A 610 -4.09 19.68 -7.35
N PHE A 611 -3.30 19.90 -6.30
CA PHE A 611 -3.66 19.49 -4.95
C PHE A 611 -4.72 20.41 -4.30
N SER A 612 -4.71 21.71 -4.61
CA SER A 612 -5.78 22.65 -4.24
C SER A 612 -7.11 22.23 -4.87
N ALA A 613 -7.11 21.94 -6.18
CA ALA A 613 -8.28 21.42 -6.88
C ALA A 613 -8.75 20.07 -6.32
N MET A 614 -7.83 19.19 -5.93
CA MET A 614 -8.15 17.90 -5.30
C MET A 614 -8.74 18.04 -3.90
N ALA A 615 -8.32 19.05 -3.12
CA ALA A 615 -8.90 19.38 -1.82
C ALA A 615 -10.38 19.79 -1.93
N GLY A 616 -10.76 20.36 -3.08
CA GLY A 616 -12.11 20.80 -3.38
C GLY A 616 -12.43 22.15 -2.75
N ILE A 617 -13.68 22.59 -2.96
CA ILE A 617 -14.17 23.90 -2.53
C ILE A 617 -15.19 23.76 -1.42
N HIS A 618 -15.31 24.80 -0.59
CA HIS A 618 -16.33 24.92 0.43
C HIS A 618 -17.01 26.28 0.39
N ASP A 619 -18.30 26.29 0.73
CA ASP A 619 -19.08 27.51 0.85
C ASP A 619 -18.81 28.17 2.19
N GLU A 620 -18.15 29.34 2.17
CA GLU A 620 -17.94 30.20 3.32
C GLU A 620 -18.92 31.39 3.25
N VAL A 621 -19.56 31.70 4.39
CA VAL A 621 -20.45 32.86 4.49
C VAL A 621 -19.59 34.04 4.94
N GLU A 622 -19.33 34.95 4.02
CA GLU A 622 -18.65 36.20 4.34
C GLU A 622 -19.67 37.23 4.81
N GLU A 623 -19.51 37.70 6.04
CA GLU A 623 -20.28 38.81 6.57
C GLU A 623 -19.53 40.12 6.26
N GLN A 624 -20.05 40.88 5.30
CA GLN A 624 -19.56 42.22 5.02
C GLN A 624 -20.31 43.21 5.92
N SER A 625 -19.61 43.76 6.90
CA SER A 625 -20.14 44.84 7.74
C SER A 625 -19.71 46.19 7.17
N THR A 626 -20.70 47.02 6.82
CA THR A 626 -20.50 48.42 6.42
C THR A 626 -20.94 49.31 7.55
N VAL A 627 -20.04 50.16 8.03
CA VAL A 627 -20.35 51.25 8.95
C VAL A 627 -20.38 52.53 8.13
N SER A 628 -21.54 53.16 8.05
CA SER A 628 -21.69 54.48 7.43
C SER A 628 -21.89 55.51 8.53
N GLU A 629 -20.95 56.44 8.63
CA GLU A 629 -20.92 57.54 9.59
C GLU A 629 -20.87 58.87 8.83
N THR A 630 -21.74 59.80 9.22
CA THR A 630 -21.70 61.20 8.75
C THR A 630 -20.97 62.06 9.77
N ALA A 631 -20.28 63.11 9.32
CA ALA A 631 -19.46 63.94 10.19
C ALA A 631 -20.31 64.61 11.28
N LEU A 632 -19.78 64.69 12.50
CA LEU A 632 -20.47 65.32 13.65
C LEU A 632 -20.80 66.80 13.44
N SER A 633 -20.23 67.43 12.41
CA SER A 633 -20.47 68.82 12.02
C SER A 633 -21.64 69.01 11.04
N ASP A 634 -22.22 67.93 10.51
CA ASP A 634 -23.40 68.01 9.63
C ASP A 634 -24.68 68.28 10.43
N ASP A 635 -25.68 68.87 9.78
CA ASP A 635 -26.97 69.23 10.39
C ASP A 635 -27.79 68.01 10.89
N SER A 636 -27.45 66.79 10.45
CA SER A 636 -28.07 65.54 10.90
C SER A 636 -27.09 64.36 10.91
N PRO A 637 -26.25 64.22 11.96
CA PRO A 637 -25.30 63.11 12.05
C PRO A 637 -26.03 61.79 12.29
N SER A 638 -25.66 60.77 11.51
CA SER A 638 -26.21 59.43 11.55
C SER A 638 -25.09 58.38 11.48
N LEU A 639 -25.26 57.36 12.31
CA LEU A 639 -24.42 56.17 12.35
C LEU A 639 -25.31 54.98 12.00
N SER A 640 -25.00 54.31 10.89
CA SER A 640 -25.76 53.14 10.45
C SER A 640 -24.82 51.94 10.27
N TYR A 641 -25.28 50.81 10.77
CA TYR A 641 -24.62 49.51 10.63
C TYR A 641 -25.43 48.68 9.65
N SER A 642 -24.80 48.22 8.58
CA SER A 642 -25.39 47.30 7.62
C SER A 642 -24.50 46.07 7.53
N SER A 643 -25.05 44.88 7.81
CA SER A 643 -24.36 43.62 7.54
C SER A 643 -25.01 42.94 6.34
N ARG A 644 -24.17 42.49 5.42
CA ARG A 644 -24.58 41.69 4.27
C ARG A 644 -23.82 40.37 4.28
N GLU A 645 -24.55 39.28 4.45
CA GLU A 645 -24.01 37.93 4.28
C GLU A 645 -23.99 37.59 2.79
N THR A 646 -22.80 37.28 2.27
CA THR A 646 -22.63 36.76 0.91
C THR A 646 -21.99 35.38 0.99
N CYS A 647 -22.59 34.40 0.32
CA CYS A 647 -22.03 33.06 0.23
C CYS A 647 -20.99 33.03 -0.89
N THR A 648 -19.72 32.83 -0.54
CA THR A 648 -18.60 32.74 -1.49
C THR A 648 -17.98 31.35 -1.46
N GLN A 649 -17.59 30.82 -2.62
CA GLN A 649 -16.88 29.56 -2.72
C GLN A 649 -15.38 29.81 -2.58
N LYS A 650 -14.75 29.18 -1.59
CA LYS A 650 -13.30 29.22 -1.37
C LYS A 650 -12.71 27.82 -1.42
N ASN A 651 -11.44 27.73 -1.78
CA ASN A 651 -10.74 26.45 -1.75
C ASN A 651 -10.66 25.96 -0.30
N LEU A 652 -10.74 24.66 -0.10
CA LEU A 652 -10.60 24.07 1.24
C LEU A 652 -9.15 24.19 1.74
N VAL A 653 -8.19 24.17 0.81
CA VAL A 653 -6.77 24.41 1.04
C VAL A 653 -6.32 25.32 -0.09
N GLU A 654 -5.87 26.53 0.24
CA GLU A 654 -5.36 27.45 -0.77
C GLU A 654 -3.97 26.99 -1.25
N GLU A 655 -3.59 27.34 -2.48
CA GLU A 655 -2.30 26.97 -3.06
C GLU A 655 -1.16 27.48 -2.16
N THR A 656 -1.27 28.73 -1.71
CA THR A 656 -0.28 29.37 -0.82
C THR A 656 -0.07 28.58 0.46
N ASP A 657 -1.13 27.99 1.04
CA ASP A 657 -1.04 27.20 2.26
C ASP A 657 -0.25 25.90 2.06
N ILE A 658 -0.32 25.31 0.86
CA ILE A 658 0.49 24.13 0.51
C ILE A 658 1.95 24.55 0.37
N ARG A 659 2.23 25.64 -0.33
CA ARG A 659 3.61 26.12 -0.56
C ARG A 659 4.33 26.51 0.73
N MET A 660 3.62 27.22 1.60
CA MET A 660 4.18 27.85 2.80
C MET A 660 4.26 26.92 4.00
N LYS A 661 4.02 25.61 3.82
CA LYS A 661 4.20 24.65 4.92
C LYS A 661 5.65 24.60 5.38
N ASP A 662 5.79 24.52 6.71
CA ASP A 662 7.08 24.36 7.34
C ASP A 662 7.69 22.98 7.09
N PHE A 663 8.97 22.86 7.42
CA PHE A 663 9.70 21.60 7.30
C PHE A 663 9.01 20.47 8.10
N GLN A 664 8.85 19.31 7.46
CA GLN A 664 8.09 18.14 7.95
C GLN A 664 6.57 18.34 8.10
N GLU A 665 6.03 19.48 7.71
CA GLU A 665 4.59 19.66 7.61
C GLU A 665 4.07 19.28 6.23
N ILE A 666 2.92 18.62 6.22
CA ILE A 666 2.31 18.06 5.03
C ILE A 666 0.82 18.36 4.95
N THR A 667 0.27 18.39 3.74
CA THR A 667 -1.15 18.13 3.49
C THR A 667 -1.32 16.64 3.22
N LEU A 668 -2.10 15.96 4.06
CA LEU A 668 -2.38 14.54 3.96
C LEU A 668 -3.78 14.31 3.38
N PHE A 669 -3.83 13.75 2.19
CA PHE A 669 -5.05 13.13 1.65
C PHE A 669 -5.05 11.66 2.04
N THR A 670 -6.16 11.18 2.59
CA THR A 670 -6.23 9.80 3.07
C THR A 670 -7.66 9.27 3.09
N THR A 671 -7.79 7.95 3.20
CA THR A 671 -9.07 7.27 3.33
C THR A 671 -9.19 6.54 4.67
N LYS A 672 -10.42 6.34 5.12
CA LYS A 672 -10.75 5.51 6.28
C LYS A 672 -11.83 4.50 5.92
N ASN A 673 -11.45 3.23 5.89
CA ASN A 673 -12.27 2.12 5.40
C ASN A 673 -12.80 2.37 3.97
N GLY A 674 -11.91 2.81 3.07
CA GLY A 674 -12.22 3.15 1.68
C GLY A 674 -13.01 4.43 1.46
N ARG A 675 -13.32 5.22 2.51
CA ARG A 675 -13.96 6.53 2.38
C ARG A 675 -12.89 7.63 2.35
N PRO A 676 -12.90 8.55 1.36
CA PRO A 676 -12.02 9.72 1.38
C PRO A 676 -12.36 10.64 2.55
N LEU A 677 -11.32 11.09 3.25
CA LEU A 677 -11.40 12.13 4.27
C LEU A 677 -11.05 13.48 3.64
N PRO A 678 -11.55 14.60 4.21
CA PRO A 678 -11.03 15.91 3.84
C PRO A 678 -9.51 15.97 4.10
N PRO A 679 -8.75 16.78 3.34
CA PRO A 679 -7.33 16.97 3.55
C PRO A 679 -7.03 17.37 5.00
N LEU A 680 -6.02 16.73 5.57
CA LEU A 680 -5.59 16.95 6.94
C LEU A 680 -4.24 17.65 6.93
N HIS A 681 -4.08 18.68 7.77
CA HIS A 681 -2.76 19.25 8.03
C HIS A 681 -2.07 18.38 9.08
N ALA A 682 -0.97 17.76 8.67
CA ALA A 682 -0.24 16.82 9.51
C ALA A 682 1.25 17.14 9.55
N ARG A 683 1.94 16.59 10.53
CA ARG A 683 3.39 16.65 10.68
C ARG A 683 3.96 15.23 10.72
N VAL A 684 5.08 15.03 10.03
CA VAL A 684 5.88 13.80 10.04
C VAL A 684 7.13 13.99 10.89
N GLU A 685 7.74 12.90 11.33
CA GLU A 685 8.87 12.93 12.25
C GLU A 685 9.98 12.00 11.72
N PHE A 686 11.24 12.37 11.97
CA PHE A 686 12.36 11.47 11.73
C PHE A 686 12.38 10.34 12.75
N LEU A 687 13.09 9.26 12.39
CA LEU A 687 13.42 8.19 13.32
C LEU A 687 14.21 8.74 14.52
N LYS A 688 13.92 8.23 15.70
CA LYS A 688 14.63 8.60 16.92
C LYS A 688 15.92 7.79 17.03
N PRO A 689 16.95 8.27 17.77
CA PRO A 689 18.16 7.50 18.04
C PRO A 689 17.88 6.10 18.61
N GLU A 690 16.83 5.97 19.42
CA GLU A 690 16.37 4.70 20.01
C GLU A 690 15.95 3.67 18.95
N ASP A 691 15.39 4.10 17.82
CA ASP A 691 14.89 3.22 16.75
C ASP A 691 16.01 2.44 16.04
N TRP A 692 17.25 2.96 16.12
CA TRP A 692 18.47 2.38 15.55
C TRP A 692 19.19 1.43 16.51
N SER A 693 18.85 1.48 17.80
CA SER A 693 19.49 0.64 18.80
C SER A 693 19.00 -0.81 18.73
N PRO A 694 19.85 -1.81 19.04
CA PRO A 694 19.41 -3.19 19.08
C PRO A 694 18.26 -3.37 20.07
N GLN A 695 17.11 -3.81 19.59
CA GLN A 695 15.98 -4.08 20.47
C GLN A 695 16.26 -5.34 21.30
N LYS A 696 15.91 -5.33 22.59
CA LYS A 696 15.97 -6.53 23.43
C LYS A 696 15.04 -7.60 22.83
N ARG A 697 15.60 -8.62 22.18
CA ARG A 697 14.83 -9.79 21.72
C ARG A 697 14.04 -10.37 22.89
N GLU A 698 12.74 -10.62 22.69
CA GLU A 698 12.05 -11.58 23.56
C GLU A 698 12.76 -12.94 23.44
N SER A 699 12.73 -13.73 24.52
CA SER A 699 13.57 -14.89 24.80
C SER A 699 13.52 -16.08 23.81
N PHE A 700 12.75 -16.00 22.72
CA PHE A 700 12.46 -17.12 21.83
C PHE A 700 13.14 -16.91 20.45
N SER A 701 14.25 -17.60 20.23
CA SER A 701 14.96 -17.68 18.94
C SER A 701 14.70 -19.06 18.29
N ALA A 702 14.97 -19.22 16.99
CA ALA A 702 14.95 -20.52 16.30
C ALA A 702 15.84 -21.57 16.99
N GLU A 703 16.82 -21.13 17.79
CA GLU A 703 17.64 -22.00 18.64
C GLU A 703 16.84 -22.80 19.68
N ILE A 704 15.63 -22.36 20.04
CA ILE A 704 14.79 -23.09 21.00
C ILE A 704 14.33 -24.46 20.47
N PHE A 705 14.34 -24.63 19.14
CA PHE A 705 14.01 -25.90 18.50
C PHE A 705 15.20 -26.87 18.47
N ARG A 706 16.35 -26.53 19.06
CA ARG A 706 17.47 -27.48 19.20
C ARG A 706 17.06 -28.65 20.10
N PRO A 707 17.39 -29.89 19.73
CA PRO A 707 17.14 -31.03 20.60
C PRO A 707 17.91 -30.86 21.91
N TYR A 708 17.19 -30.97 23.03
CA TYR A 708 17.75 -30.84 24.38
C TYR A 708 18.71 -32.00 24.66
N THR A 709 20.01 -31.76 24.63
CA THR A 709 21.01 -32.70 25.18
C THR A 709 21.17 -32.39 26.67
N GLY A 710 20.39 -33.08 27.51
CA GLY A 710 20.62 -33.06 28.95
C GLY A 710 22.01 -33.62 29.30
N PRO A 711 22.55 -33.33 30.50
CA PRO A 711 23.86 -33.83 30.89
C PRO A 711 23.84 -35.36 30.89
N ALA A 712 24.67 -35.94 30.01
CA ALA A 712 24.80 -37.38 29.87
C ALA A 712 25.18 -38.00 31.22
N SER A 713 24.29 -38.87 31.73
CA SER A 713 24.70 -39.83 32.75
C SER A 713 25.76 -40.75 32.13
N SER A 714 26.82 -40.96 32.90
CA SER A 714 28.04 -41.66 32.56
C SER A 714 27.80 -43.03 31.91
N ALA A 715 28.17 -43.16 30.64
CA ALA A 715 28.59 -44.41 30.04
C ALA A 715 29.90 -44.17 29.27
N THR A 716 30.93 -44.90 29.67
CA THR A 716 32.33 -44.85 29.24
C THR A 716 32.50 -45.12 27.74
N PRO A 717 33.59 -44.62 27.11
CA PRO A 717 33.72 -44.53 25.66
C PRO A 717 34.29 -45.82 25.06
N ALA A 718 33.72 -46.26 23.94
CA ALA A 718 34.39 -47.20 23.03
C ALA A 718 35.02 -46.40 21.89
N SER A 719 36.33 -46.53 21.79
CA SER A 719 37.24 -45.92 20.84
C SER A 719 37.04 -46.39 19.40
N SER A 720 36.99 -45.45 18.45
CA SER A 720 37.64 -45.63 17.15
C SER A 720 37.92 -44.29 16.48
N LEU A 721 39.20 -44.09 16.14
CA LEU A 721 39.80 -42.96 15.43
C LEU A 721 39.09 -42.61 14.11
N ALA A 722 38.92 -41.31 13.84
CA ALA A 722 39.51 -40.62 12.68
C ALA A 722 39.22 -39.11 12.81
N GLY A 723 40.27 -38.28 12.73
CA GLY A 723 40.20 -36.84 12.94
C GLY A 723 39.61 -36.07 11.76
N ASN A 724 39.02 -34.91 12.06
CA ASN A 724 39.53 -33.61 11.61
C ASN A 724 38.66 -32.46 12.15
N SER A 725 39.32 -31.33 12.35
CA SER A 725 38.89 -30.08 12.98
C SER A 725 37.58 -29.49 12.44
N CYS A 726 36.67 -29.13 13.35
CA CYS A 726 35.52 -28.26 13.08
C CYS A 726 35.97 -26.80 12.85
N ALA A 727 35.86 -26.35 11.62
CA ALA A 727 35.68 -24.93 11.29
C ALA A 727 34.18 -24.67 11.09
N ALA A 728 33.71 -23.53 11.58
CA ALA A 728 32.32 -23.09 11.51
C ALA A 728 31.82 -23.02 10.05
N PHE A 729 30.76 -23.78 9.75
CA PHE A 729 30.09 -23.79 8.45
C PHE A 729 28.86 -22.87 8.49
N SER A 730 28.94 -21.74 7.80
CA SER A 730 27.80 -20.89 7.44
C SER A 730 26.97 -21.54 6.32
N GLY A 731 25.66 -21.40 6.41
CA GLY A 731 24.69 -22.04 5.50
C GLY A 731 24.96 -21.78 4.01
N ARG A 732 25.41 -22.83 3.32
CA ARG A 732 25.54 -22.86 1.85
C ARG A 732 24.99 -24.14 1.21
N GLU A 733 24.33 -25.02 1.96
CA GLU A 733 23.81 -26.28 1.42
C GLU A 733 22.29 -26.29 1.30
N LEU A 734 21.80 -25.68 0.23
CA LEU A 734 20.61 -26.17 -0.49
C LEU A 734 20.66 -25.84 -1.99
N VAL A 735 21.85 -25.52 -2.52
CA VAL A 735 22.11 -25.34 -3.95
C VAL A 735 23.46 -25.98 -4.27
N SER A 736 23.54 -27.31 -4.12
CA SER A 736 24.71 -28.08 -4.54
C SER A 736 24.30 -29.10 -5.59
N GLU A 737 24.15 -28.62 -6.83
CA GLU A 737 24.40 -29.49 -8.00
C GLU A 737 25.28 -28.83 -9.07
N TYR A 738 25.78 -27.61 -8.83
CA TYR A 738 26.55 -26.87 -9.84
C TYR A 738 27.69 -26.05 -9.21
N CYS A 739 28.87 -26.65 -9.11
CA CYS A 739 30.21 -26.06 -8.91
C CYS A 739 31.23 -27.17 -9.27
N CYS A 740 32.36 -27.01 -9.96
CA CYS A 740 33.23 -25.87 -10.29
C CYS A 740 33.93 -26.13 -11.65
N TYR A 741 34.38 -25.09 -12.35
CA TYR A 741 35.67 -25.08 -13.04
C TYR A 741 36.17 -23.63 -13.12
N ASP A 742 37.29 -23.35 -12.46
CA ASP A 742 38.06 -22.11 -12.63
C ASP A 742 38.80 -22.16 -13.97
N PHE A 743 38.75 -21.05 -14.70
CA PHE A 743 39.46 -20.89 -15.97
C PHE A 743 40.89 -20.45 -15.67
N ASP A 744 41.82 -21.40 -15.71
CA ASP A 744 43.24 -21.16 -15.52
C ASP A 744 43.83 -20.51 -16.80
N SER A 745 44.30 -19.27 -16.69
CA SER A 745 45.03 -18.59 -17.77
C SER A 745 46.37 -18.10 -17.25
N SER A 746 47.40 -18.92 -17.42
CA SER A 746 48.78 -18.49 -17.24
C SER A 746 49.67 -19.07 -18.34
N GLU A 747 49.82 -18.30 -19.42
CA GLU A 747 50.92 -18.47 -20.35
C GLU A 747 52.21 -17.90 -19.73
N THR A 748 53.20 -18.78 -19.67
CA THR A 748 54.61 -18.53 -19.38
C THR A 748 55.22 -17.36 -20.15
N ARG A 749 55.78 -16.37 -19.44
CA ARG A 749 56.98 -15.63 -19.89
C ARG A 749 57.96 -15.38 -18.75
N ARG A 750 59.11 -16.04 -18.84
CA ARG A 750 60.34 -15.70 -18.13
C ARG A 750 60.92 -14.40 -18.72
N SER A 751 61.33 -13.45 -17.89
CA SER A 751 62.68 -12.84 -17.96
C SER A 751 62.91 -11.74 -16.92
N ALA A 752 64.03 -11.92 -16.20
CA ALA A 752 64.98 -10.91 -15.72
C ALA A 752 64.48 -9.56 -15.15
N ALA A 753 64.63 -9.42 -13.85
CA ALA A 753 64.73 -8.13 -13.16
C ALA A 753 66.03 -7.39 -13.51
N PRO A 754 65.99 -6.04 -13.52
CA PRO A 754 67.12 -5.29 -12.97
C PRO A 754 66.70 -4.20 -11.96
N LYS A 755 67.47 -4.21 -10.87
CA LYS A 755 67.79 -3.21 -9.84
C LYS A 755 67.29 -1.76 -10.02
N MET A 756 66.67 -1.25 -8.96
CA MET A 756 66.58 0.18 -8.63
C MET A 756 67.96 0.77 -8.28
N PRO A 757 68.12 2.09 -8.50
CA PRO A 757 68.81 2.96 -7.57
C PRO A 757 67.90 4.10 -7.06
N SER A 758 68.06 4.44 -5.78
CA SER A 758 67.54 5.64 -5.12
C SER A 758 68.60 6.77 -5.15
N PRO A 759 68.37 7.96 -4.54
CA PRO A 759 67.67 9.11 -5.10
C PRO A 759 68.59 10.36 -5.24
N SER A 760 68.19 11.36 -6.04
CA SER A 760 68.82 12.69 -6.03
C SER A 760 67.78 13.80 -6.11
N GLN A 761 67.88 14.74 -5.18
CA GLN A 761 67.04 15.92 -4.94
C GLN A 761 67.34 17.07 -5.93
N THR A 762 66.30 17.78 -6.38
CA THR A 762 66.19 19.27 -6.48
C THR A 762 64.81 19.62 -7.09
N GLN A 763 63.83 20.02 -6.28
CA GLN A 763 63.35 21.40 -6.09
C GLN A 763 63.07 22.19 -7.38
N GLU A 764 61.80 22.27 -7.77
CA GLU A 764 61.25 23.39 -8.53
C GLU A 764 59.81 23.70 -8.07
N SER A 765 59.58 25.00 -7.87
CA SER A 765 58.46 25.65 -7.19
C SER A 765 57.21 25.83 -8.07
N ARG A 766 56.02 25.54 -7.52
CA ARG A 766 54.71 25.95 -8.09
C ARG A 766 54.21 27.25 -7.42
N PRO A 767 53.60 28.20 -8.16
CA PRO A 767 52.90 29.35 -7.59
C PRO A 767 51.45 29.00 -7.15
N PRO A 768 50.85 29.79 -6.23
CA PRO A 768 49.61 29.44 -5.55
C PRO A 768 48.33 29.88 -6.29
N VAL A 769 47.23 29.21 -5.92
CA VAL A 769 45.83 29.38 -6.30
C VAL A 769 45.27 30.71 -5.76
N PRO A 770 44.41 31.45 -6.49
CA PRO A 770 43.65 32.56 -5.93
C PRO A 770 42.33 32.09 -5.28
N ASP A 771 42.14 32.56 -4.05
CA ASP A 771 40.88 32.59 -3.31
C ASP A 771 39.86 33.50 -4.00
N GLY A 772 38.61 33.05 -4.08
CA GLY A 772 37.49 33.81 -4.63
C GLY A 772 36.20 33.44 -3.92
N SER A 773 36.04 33.94 -2.69
CA SER A 773 34.77 34.00 -1.99
C SER A 773 34.15 35.38 -2.23
N GLU A 774 33.03 35.42 -2.95
CA GLU A 774 32.18 36.61 -3.03
C GLU A 774 30.83 36.30 -2.39
N SER A 775 30.61 36.92 -1.24
CA SER A 775 29.32 37.09 -0.59
C SER A 775 28.50 38.13 -1.36
N LEU A 776 27.28 37.77 -1.76
CA LEU A 776 26.29 38.69 -2.31
C LEU A 776 25.10 38.79 -1.36
N ASP A 777 25.29 39.57 -0.29
CA ASP A 777 24.19 40.27 0.37
C ASP A 777 24.05 41.63 -0.31
N GLY A 778 22.86 41.86 -0.87
CA GLY A 778 22.44 43.16 -1.40
C GLY A 778 22.20 43.14 -2.90
N LEU A 779 20.99 42.74 -3.29
CA LEU A 779 20.13 43.40 -4.29
C LEU A 779 18.86 42.54 -4.51
N PHE A 780 17.77 43.00 -3.88
CA PHE A 780 16.35 42.64 -4.07
C PHE A 780 15.80 41.34 -3.48
#